data_AF-A0A9X0DN70-F1
#
_entry.id   AF-A0A9X0DN70-F1
#
_cell.length_a   1.000
_cell.length_b   1.000
_cell.length_c   1.000
_cell.angle_alpha   90.00
_cell.angle_beta   90.00
_cell.angle_gamma   90.00
#
_symmetry.space_group_name_H-M   'P 1'
#
loop_
_entity.id
_entity.type
_entity.pdbx_description
1 polymer ?
#
loop_
_entity_poly.entity_id
_entity_poly.type
_entity_poly.pdbx_seq_one_letter_code
_entity_poly.pdbx_strand_id
1 'polypeptide(L)'
;MCNAEIAAALPTPYCSSVMRTLSAALALDMRTKSFKLVFKKAGDVGLDLYLDMDHSQLLLHDKWMDFDKSHAENSKDCILSHMRHPGDDSPIEIFSCDHIIIDICNQVLQELDRGGAGKIFPDDQHLNSLPLQVGECLKNMLRAIQARPGPNKGEICVSWEDNEAGKLFRLHNMVLNCCVTLHRESTCSHKRSDLIAEEIQHPDKDFEEDSENEMAAGKVCQCLQKIVTCTTVENEVIFSDLVLTPSYFPMVSRAHSPIAFFGLPPVAQKPAVQQSKSVLKLRSRKPSAFIPEVKYEKSYTDLGDSLNHNDDEPFWIPADKPKTNYPSPGDSLDRGDDTPTMTSSTARFFPQHHSQALRIDPEVQVGLARLPAIEQDLKSGKEELGVARDLQKVRSELELTQKTLKICEMEHRDMSQQNGKLKLQMADVSAEMDELKAKNISLNTQLELASTKEQELIAEIITIQSQKKELETQLATIQSEKEILERSLDELRTQDSPDLEAPKARAFIDELQHHIGRLQYKVEELEEKLREANGRADRAVTQRNKALIEKYELRVEIDDLVEEVARLKEQISIAPLGYGAGIKRGRSPTLSMGARERSDMGGGSKSFGMDDEGELYGASPPRQMSGLVKSEADDMESNGRLAKKVRRESPEVIELD
;
A
#
# COMPACT_ATOMS: atom_id res chain seq x y z
N MET A 1 10.16 34.11 -4.19
CA MET A 1 10.29 33.53 -2.83
C MET A 1 11.15 34.37 -1.89
N CYS A 2 12.38 34.77 -2.25
CA CYS A 2 13.31 35.45 -1.32
C CYS A 2 12.76 36.75 -0.69
N ASN A 3 12.02 37.56 -1.46
CA ASN A 3 11.44 38.84 -0.99
C ASN A 3 10.06 38.70 -0.32
N ALA A 4 9.50 37.48 -0.26
CA ALA A 4 8.19 37.27 0.36
C ALA A 4 8.29 37.37 1.89
N GLU A 5 7.20 37.83 2.51
CA GLU A 5 7.06 37.87 3.97
C GLU A 5 7.16 36.44 4.55
N ILE A 6 7.86 36.29 5.67
CA ILE A 6 7.91 35.01 6.39
C ILE A 6 6.53 34.76 7.00
N ALA A 7 5.93 33.63 6.66
CA ALA A 7 4.71 33.18 7.30
C ALA A 7 5.04 32.68 8.71
N ALA A 8 4.26 33.13 9.71
CA ALA A 8 4.36 32.55 11.04
C ALA A 8 3.87 31.10 10.97
N ALA A 9 4.66 30.17 11.53
CA ALA A 9 4.25 28.78 11.62
C ALA A 9 2.92 28.69 12.40
N LEU A 10 1.92 28.06 11.79
CA LEU A 10 0.64 27.85 12.46
C LEU A 10 0.87 26.85 13.60
N PRO A 11 0.40 27.13 14.84
CA PRO A 11 0.54 26.22 15.97
C PRO A 11 -0.47 25.07 15.87
N THR A 12 -0.65 24.51 14.67
CA THR A 12 -1.50 23.35 14.44
C THR A 12 -0.66 22.09 14.55
N PRO A 13 -1.24 20.98 15.03
CA PRO A 13 -0.55 19.70 15.02
C PRO A 13 -0.14 19.24 13.62
N TYR A 14 -0.98 19.51 12.61
CA TYR A 14 -0.66 19.25 11.19
C TYR A 14 0.64 19.93 10.78
N CYS A 15 0.74 21.25 10.96
CA CYS A 15 1.94 22.02 10.61
C CYS A 15 3.16 21.52 11.39
N SER A 16 3.00 21.23 12.69
CA SER A 16 4.07 20.70 13.54
C SER A 16 4.58 19.34 13.03
N SER A 17 3.66 18.47 12.63
CA SER A 17 3.97 17.16 12.06
C SER A 17 4.65 17.28 10.70
N VAL A 18 4.14 18.11 9.78
CA VAL A 18 4.76 18.36 8.47
C VAL A 18 6.18 18.89 8.64
N MET A 19 6.38 19.93 9.46
CA MET A 19 7.72 20.49 9.69
C MET A 19 8.69 19.45 10.22
N ARG A 20 8.29 18.67 11.23
CA ARG A 20 9.14 17.65 11.84
C ARG A 20 9.49 16.56 10.84
N THR A 21 8.48 16.01 10.18
CA THR A 21 8.64 14.89 9.26
C THR A 21 9.45 15.30 8.03
N LEU A 22 9.21 16.50 7.48
CA LEU A 22 10.01 17.01 6.37
C LEU A 22 11.46 17.28 6.79
N SER A 23 11.68 17.84 7.99
CA SER A 23 13.05 18.03 8.50
C SER A 23 13.77 16.69 8.66
N ALA A 24 13.07 15.65 9.14
CA ALA A 24 13.62 14.29 9.26
C ALA A 24 13.96 13.70 7.89
N ALA A 25 13.09 13.89 6.89
CA ALA A 25 13.32 13.44 5.53
C ALA A 25 14.53 14.13 4.87
N LEU A 26 14.70 15.44 5.06
CA LEU A 26 15.88 16.16 4.59
C LEU A 26 17.16 15.75 5.34
N ALA A 27 17.04 15.37 6.61
CA ALA A 27 18.18 14.88 7.40
C ALA A 27 18.75 13.53 6.91
N LEU A 28 18.04 12.79 6.05
CA LEU A 28 18.53 11.57 5.42
C LEU A 28 19.57 11.83 4.32
N ASP A 29 19.53 12.99 3.67
CA ASP A 29 20.49 13.36 2.61
C ASP A 29 21.51 14.36 3.16
N MET A 30 22.80 14.01 3.07
CA MET A 30 23.89 14.85 3.58
C MET A 30 23.91 16.27 3.00
N ARG A 31 23.39 16.47 1.78
CA ARG A 31 23.30 17.78 1.11
C ARG A 31 22.20 18.66 1.67
N THR A 32 21.14 18.07 2.25
CA THR A 32 19.98 18.80 2.78
C THR A 32 19.83 18.73 4.30
N LYS A 33 20.65 17.93 4.98
CA LYS A 33 20.63 17.77 6.45
C LYS A 33 20.75 19.07 7.24
N SER A 34 21.45 20.07 6.73
CA SER A 34 21.61 21.38 7.37
C SER A 34 20.47 22.36 7.07
N PHE A 35 19.50 21.99 6.24
CA PHE A 35 18.53 22.95 5.72
C PHE A 35 17.51 23.33 6.77
N LYS A 36 17.32 24.64 6.95
CA LYS A 36 16.25 25.20 7.78
C LYS A 36 14.99 25.42 6.95
N LEU A 37 13.86 24.89 7.43
CA LEU A 37 12.55 25.14 6.82
C LEU A 37 12.09 26.58 7.12
N VAL A 38 11.70 27.32 6.08
CA VAL A 38 11.15 28.68 6.21
C VAL A 38 9.91 28.80 5.33
N PHE A 39 8.75 29.05 5.94
CA PHE A 39 7.51 29.24 5.20
C PHE A 39 7.33 30.71 4.80
N LYS A 40 6.86 30.94 3.58
CA LYS A 40 6.69 32.26 2.96
C LYS A 40 5.25 32.45 2.52
N LYS A 41 4.72 33.65 2.74
CA LYS A 41 3.45 34.09 2.16
C LYS A 41 3.69 34.45 0.69
N ALA A 42 3.62 33.47 -0.19
CA ALA A 42 3.46 33.72 -1.61
C ALA A 42 1.94 33.71 -1.89
N GLY A 43 1.41 34.65 -2.67
CA GLY A 43 -0.01 34.56 -3.08
C GLY A 43 -0.25 33.37 -4.00
N ASP A 44 -1.44 33.28 -4.59
CA ASP A 44 -1.89 32.12 -5.39
C ASP A 44 -1.09 31.84 -6.70
N VAL A 45 -0.12 32.69 -7.05
CA VAL A 45 0.70 32.57 -8.28
C VAL A 45 2.18 32.26 -7.95
N GLY A 46 2.43 31.77 -6.73
CA GLY A 46 3.77 31.53 -6.20
C GLY A 46 4.43 30.24 -6.69
N LEU A 47 5.76 30.24 -6.74
CA LEU A 47 6.54 29.01 -6.67
C LEU A 47 6.22 28.29 -5.35
N ASP A 48 6.12 26.96 -5.37
CA ASP A 48 5.78 26.17 -4.18
C ASP A 48 6.96 25.96 -3.23
N LEU A 49 8.17 25.90 -3.78
CA LEU A 49 9.42 25.87 -3.03
C LEU A 49 10.53 26.68 -3.72
N TYR A 50 11.58 26.95 -2.97
CA TYR A 50 12.84 27.49 -3.46
C TYR A 50 14.00 27.07 -2.54
N LEU A 51 15.11 26.62 -3.12
CA LEU A 51 16.33 26.27 -2.39
C LEU A 51 17.27 27.47 -2.29
N ASP A 52 17.47 27.96 -1.08
CA ASP A 52 18.48 28.98 -0.78
C ASP A 52 19.74 28.28 -0.28
N MET A 53 20.59 27.89 -1.24
CA MET A 53 21.84 27.15 -0.97
C MET A 53 22.82 27.97 -0.13
N ASP A 54 22.86 29.30 -0.34
CA ASP A 54 23.79 30.19 0.35
C ASP A 54 23.51 30.25 1.86
N HIS A 55 22.24 30.16 2.24
CA HIS A 55 21.81 30.21 3.64
C HIS A 55 21.42 28.84 4.21
N SER A 56 21.52 27.77 3.42
CA SER A 56 21.01 26.44 3.76
C SER A 56 19.54 26.51 4.23
N GLN A 57 18.67 27.11 3.40
CA GLN A 57 17.24 27.23 3.72
C GLN A 57 16.38 26.62 2.61
N LEU A 58 15.36 25.87 3.02
CA LEU A 58 14.27 25.45 2.16
C LEU A 58 13.11 26.43 2.36
N LEU A 59 12.89 27.31 1.38
CA LEU A 59 11.79 28.26 1.40
C LEU A 59 10.54 27.56 0.83
N LEU A 60 9.48 27.44 1.62
CA LEU A 60 8.23 26.76 1.24
C LEU A 60 7.08 27.75 1.22
N HIS A 61 6.12 27.54 0.32
CA HIS A 61 4.86 28.26 0.36
C HIS A 61 4.07 27.91 1.64
N ASP A 62 3.45 28.91 2.27
CA ASP A 62 2.61 28.71 3.47
C ASP A 62 1.39 27.80 3.28
N LYS A 63 1.02 27.46 2.03
CA LYS A 63 -0.05 26.50 1.72
C LYS A 63 0.22 25.12 2.32
N TRP A 64 1.49 24.73 2.45
CA TRP A 64 1.91 23.46 3.03
C TRP A 64 1.70 23.38 4.55
N MET A 65 1.42 24.50 5.22
CA MET A 65 1.08 24.53 6.65
C MET A 65 -0.42 24.35 6.93
N ASP A 66 -1.24 24.40 5.88
CA ASP A 66 -2.69 24.34 5.94
C ASP A 66 -3.14 23.05 5.25
N PHE A 67 -3.85 22.18 6.00
CA PHE A 67 -4.28 20.89 5.46
C PHE A 67 -5.17 21.07 4.23
N ASP A 68 -6.13 22.00 4.27
CA ASP A 68 -7.10 22.14 3.19
C ASP A 68 -6.42 22.70 1.93
N LYS A 69 -5.50 23.65 2.10
CA LYS A 69 -4.77 24.25 0.96
C LYS A 69 -3.75 23.30 0.36
N SER A 70 -3.00 22.56 1.18
CA SER A 70 -2.02 21.58 0.70
C SER A 70 -2.64 20.42 -0.08
N HIS A 71 -3.93 20.14 0.16
CA HIS A 71 -4.67 19.08 -0.51
C HIS A 71 -5.61 19.58 -1.60
N ALA A 72 -5.76 20.89 -1.83
CA ALA A 72 -6.76 21.42 -2.75
C ALA A 72 -6.65 20.88 -4.19
N GLU A 73 -5.42 20.62 -4.66
CA GLU A 73 -5.15 20.17 -6.04
C GLU A 73 -5.00 18.64 -6.15
N ASN A 74 -4.51 17.98 -5.09
CA ASN A 74 -4.17 16.54 -5.07
C ASN A 74 -4.98 15.74 -4.02
N SER A 75 -6.17 16.21 -3.63
CA SER A 75 -6.94 15.58 -2.53
C SER A 75 -7.34 14.14 -2.79
N LYS A 76 -7.33 13.67 -4.05
CA LYS A 76 -7.85 12.34 -4.42
C LYS A 76 -6.94 11.19 -4.01
N ASP A 77 -5.66 11.43 -3.78
CA ASP A 77 -4.71 10.35 -3.47
C ASP A 77 -4.40 10.26 -1.97
N CYS A 78 -4.89 11.22 -1.19
CA CYS A 78 -4.74 11.24 0.25
C CYS A 78 -5.83 10.40 0.94
N ILE A 79 -5.47 9.27 1.57
CA ILE A 79 -6.44 8.45 2.31
C ILE A 79 -7.13 9.25 3.43
N LEU A 80 -6.41 10.20 4.05
CA LEU A 80 -6.92 11.02 5.15
C LEU A 80 -7.91 12.11 4.71
N SER A 81 -7.84 12.59 3.46
CA SER A 81 -8.83 13.53 2.93
C SER A 81 -10.17 12.83 2.72
N HIS A 82 -10.16 11.54 2.33
CA HIS A 82 -11.37 10.71 2.14
C HIS A 82 -12.03 10.29 3.45
N MET A 83 -11.28 10.22 4.55
CA MET A 83 -11.82 9.89 5.87
C MET A 83 -12.50 11.07 6.57
N ARG A 84 -12.45 12.29 6.02
CA ARG A 84 -13.31 13.38 6.49
C ARG A 84 -14.75 13.09 6.09
N HIS A 85 -15.56 12.63 7.03
CA HIS A 85 -17.00 12.69 6.86
C HIS A 85 -17.46 14.16 6.89
N PRO A 86 -18.24 14.63 5.90
CA PRO A 86 -18.83 15.96 5.95
C PRO A 86 -19.82 16.03 7.13
N GLY A 87 -19.36 16.59 8.26
CA GLY A 87 -20.15 16.77 9.48
C GLY A 87 -19.48 16.34 10.79
N ASP A 88 -18.28 15.75 10.77
CA ASP A 88 -17.52 15.48 11.99
C ASP A 88 -16.58 16.67 12.27
N ASP A 89 -16.91 17.47 13.28
CA ASP A 89 -16.13 18.64 13.72
C ASP A 89 -14.85 18.24 14.49
N SER A 90 -14.57 16.94 14.66
CA SER A 90 -13.33 16.50 15.28
C SER A 90 -12.15 16.79 14.33
N PRO A 91 -11.25 17.71 14.70
CA PRO A 91 -10.20 18.14 13.79
C PRO A 91 -9.22 16.98 13.59
N ILE A 92 -8.82 16.74 12.35
CA ILE A 92 -7.73 15.81 11.99
C ILE A 92 -6.42 16.42 12.53
N GLU A 93 -6.21 16.28 13.83
CA GLU A 93 -5.19 16.98 14.59
C GLU A 93 -3.90 16.16 14.75
N ILE A 94 -3.70 15.07 14.00
CA ILE A 94 -2.59 14.15 14.34
C ILE A 94 -1.74 13.71 13.14
N PHE A 95 -2.10 14.06 11.90
CA PHE A 95 -1.48 13.44 10.73
C PHE A 95 -0.81 14.42 9.77
N SER A 96 0.51 14.29 9.61
CA SER A 96 1.16 14.61 8.33
C SER A 96 0.78 13.56 7.28
N CYS A 97 0.50 14.00 6.06
CA CYS A 97 0.19 13.11 4.96
C CYS A 97 1.48 12.74 4.23
N ASP A 98 1.78 11.45 4.15
CA ASP A 98 3.07 10.96 3.64
C ASP A 98 3.35 11.40 2.20
N HIS A 99 2.31 11.44 1.36
CA HIS A 99 2.45 11.91 -0.02
C HIS A 99 2.92 13.37 -0.09
N ILE A 100 2.46 14.27 0.80
CA ILE A 100 2.92 15.67 0.82
C ILE A 100 4.42 15.75 1.12
N ILE A 101 4.91 14.94 2.07
CA ILE A 101 6.33 14.91 2.42
C ILE A 101 7.15 14.38 1.23
N ILE A 102 6.70 13.29 0.62
CA ILE A 102 7.35 12.68 -0.54
C ILE A 102 7.37 13.65 -1.72
N ASP A 103 6.26 14.35 -2.00
CA ASP A 103 6.15 15.33 -3.08
C ASP A 103 7.11 16.51 -2.89
N ILE A 104 7.20 17.06 -1.67
CA ILE A 104 8.14 18.13 -1.37
C ILE A 104 9.59 17.62 -1.50
N CYS A 105 9.91 16.44 -0.96
CA CYS A 105 11.24 15.84 -1.08
C CYS A 105 11.64 15.62 -2.55
N ASN A 106 10.73 15.12 -3.38
CA ASN A 106 10.96 14.95 -4.82
C ASN A 106 11.26 16.28 -5.52
N GLN A 107 10.51 17.33 -5.18
CA GLN A 107 10.77 18.65 -5.74
C GLN A 107 12.10 19.25 -5.26
N VAL A 108 12.49 19.02 -3.99
CA VAL A 108 13.81 19.42 -3.48
C VAL A 108 14.93 18.73 -4.26
N LEU A 109 14.81 17.42 -4.50
CA LEU A 109 15.79 16.68 -5.30
C LEU A 109 15.89 17.23 -6.73
N GLN A 110 14.75 17.47 -7.39
CA GLN A 110 14.73 18.06 -8.74
C GLN A 110 15.42 19.43 -8.79
N GLU A 111 15.22 20.27 -7.77
CA GLU A 111 15.87 21.58 -7.69
C GLU A 111 17.38 21.49 -7.39
N LEU A 112 17.81 20.54 -6.56
CA LEU A 112 19.24 20.26 -6.34
C LEU A 112 19.92 19.82 -7.64
N ASP A 113 19.27 18.93 -8.39
CA ASP A 113 19.78 18.43 -9.67
C ASP A 113 19.83 19.54 -10.73
N ARG A 114 18.85 20.46 -10.72
CA ARG A 114 18.84 21.63 -11.61
C ARG A 114 19.93 22.65 -11.28
N GLY A 115 20.23 22.86 -9.99
CA GLY A 115 21.29 23.75 -9.52
C GLY A 115 22.70 23.19 -9.74
N GLY A 116 22.83 21.86 -9.77
CA GLY A 116 24.06 21.14 -10.05
C GLY A 116 24.36 20.99 -11.54
N ALA A 117 24.67 22.09 -12.23
CA ALA A 117 25.04 22.06 -13.65
C ALA A 117 26.30 21.20 -13.92
N GLY A 118 26.11 19.89 -14.13
CA GLY A 118 26.99 19.05 -14.97
C GLY A 118 28.10 18.23 -14.30
N LYS A 119 28.10 18.05 -12.97
CA LYS A 119 29.01 17.08 -12.33
C LYS A 119 28.23 15.95 -11.67
N ILE A 120 27.66 15.09 -12.51
CA ILE A 120 27.19 13.78 -12.09
C ILE A 120 28.45 13.03 -11.61
N PHE A 121 28.60 12.84 -10.29
CA PHE A 121 29.57 11.87 -9.79
C PHE A 121 29.04 10.49 -10.21
N PRO A 122 29.76 9.75 -11.08
CA PRO A 122 29.24 8.51 -11.67
C PRO A 122 29.01 7.37 -10.68
N ASP A 123 29.36 7.56 -9.41
CA ASP A 123 29.35 6.52 -8.37
C ASP A 123 28.13 6.60 -7.43
N ASP A 124 27.30 7.65 -7.56
CA ASP A 124 26.14 7.86 -6.68
C ASP A 124 24.86 7.18 -7.18
N GLN A 125 24.92 5.86 -7.40
CA GLN A 125 23.71 5.03 -7.57
C GLN A 125 22.75 5.11 -6.36
N HIS A 126 23.19 5.69 -5.25
CA HIS A 126 22.39 5.92 -4.05
C HIS A 126 21.34 7.03 -4.17
N LEU A 127 21.41 7.96 -5.13
CA LEU A 127 20.46 9.09 -5.17
C LEU A 127 19.03 8.68 -5.54
N ASN A 128 18.88 7.61 -6.32
CA ASN A 128 17.55 7.04 -6.62
C ASN A 128 16.91 6.35 -5.39
N SER A 129 17.62 6.20 -4.27
CA SER A 129 17.09 5.58 -3.06
C SER A 129 16.42 6.56 -2.10
N LEU A 130 16.63 7.89 -2.20
CA LEU A 130 16.13 8.80 -1.16
C LEU A 130 14.59 8.82 -1.05
N PRO A 131 13.80 8.95 -2.13
CA PRO A 131 12.34 8.91 -2.01
C PRO A 131 11.83 7.57 -1.47
N LEU A 132 12.48 6.46 -1.84
CA LEU A 132 12.16 5.13 -1.33
C LEU A 132 12.46 5.02 0.17
N GLN A 133 13.62 5.51 0.59
CA GLN A 133 14.05 5.52 2.00
C GLN A 133 13.15 6.43 2.85
N VAL A 134 12.82 7.63 2.34
CA VAL A 134 11.84 8.52 2.98
C VAL A 134 10.50 7.80 3.10
N GLY A 135 10.02 7.16 2.04
CA GLY A 135 8.78 6.38 2.05
C GLY A 135 8.79 5.25 3.08
N GLU A 136 9.91 4.54 3.22
CA GLU A 136 10.09 3.48 4.22
C GLU A 136 10.12 4.04 5.65
N CYS A 137 10.87 5.12 5.89
CA CYS A 137 10.91 5.79 7.19
C CYS A 137 9.53 6.36 7.58
N LEU A 138 8.76 6.90 6.64
CA LEU A 138 7.41 7.40 6.85
C LEU A 138 6.41 6.30 7.22
N LYS A 139 6.48 5.14 6.53
CA LYS A 139 5.69 3.94 6.85
C LYS A 139 6.00 3.43 8.26
N ASN A 140 7.27 3.54 8.67
CA ASN A 140 7.73 3.12 10.00
C ASN A 140 7.60 4.18 11.09
N MET A 141 7.23 5.42 10.75
CA MET A 141 7.11 6.52 11.70
C MET A 141 5.84 6.36 12.55
N LEU A 142 6.02 6.28 13.87
CA LEU A 142 4.94 6.16 14.83
C LEU A 142 4.25 7.51 15.02
N ARG A 143 2.92 7.49 15.16
CA ARG A 143 2.06 8.69 15.15
C ARG A 143 1.25 8.78 16.44
N ALA A 144 0.54 9.88 16.61
CA ALA A 144 -0.37 10.07 17.75
C ALA A 144 0.27 9.79 19.13
N ILE A 145 1.55 10.15 19.29
CA ILE A 145 2.26 9.87 20.53
C ILE A 145 1.65 10.71 21.64
N GLN A 146 1.13 10.03 22.66
CA GLN A 146 0.53 10.63 23.84
C GLN A 146 1.30 10.19 25.07
N ALA A 147 1.43 11.11 26.02
CA ALA A 147 1.90 10.82 27.36
C ALA A 147 0.81 11.25 28.33
N ARG A 148 0.47 10.38 29.29
CA ARG A 148 -0.49 10.65 30.35
C ARG A 148 0.04 10.14 31.68
N PRO A 149 -0.33 10.76 32.82
CA PRO A 149 -0.05 10.17 34.13
C PRO A 149 -0.57 8.72 34.19
N GLY A 150 0.26 7.81 34.68
CA GLY A 150 -0.10 6.39 34.79
C GLY A 150 -1.09 6.11 35.94
N PRO A 151 -1.57 4.86 36.06
CA PRO A 151 -2.55 4.50 37.08
C PRO A 151 -1.98 4.53 38.50
N ASN A 152 -0.68 4.26 38.69
CA ASN A 152 -0.04 4.30 40.00
C ASN A 152 0.85 5.53 40.18
N LYS A 153 1.10 5.87 41.45
CA LYS A 153 2.00 6.97 41.82
C LYS A 153 3.38 6.74 41.24
N GLY A 154 3.96 7.77 40.63
CA GLY A 154 5.28 7.67 39.99
C GLY A 154 5.25 7.05 38.59
N GLU A 155 4.07 6.90 37.98
CA GLU A 155 3.96 6.34 36.63
C GLU A 155 3.61 7.37 35.56
N ILE A 156 4.09 7.12 34.35
CA ILE A 156 3.65 7.74 33.09
C ILE A 156 3.32 6.62 32.10
N CYS A 157 2.13 6.68 31.50
CA CYS A 157 1.71 5.82 30.40
C CYS A 157 1.94 6.57 29.09
N VAL A 158 2.65 5.93 28.16
CA VAL A 158 2.92 6.42 26.82
C VAL A 158 2.17 5.53 25.85
N SER A 159 1.41 6.13 24.93
CA SER A 159 0.66 5.42 23.89
C SER A 159 0.91 6.05 22.52
N TRP A 160 0.77 5.28 21.45
CA TRP A 160 0.95 5.75 20.07
C TRP A 160 0.08 4.96 19.10
N GLU A 161 -0.06 5.48 17.88
CA GLU A 161 -0.67 4.79 16.76
C GLU A 161 0.38 4.29 15.79
N ASP A 162 0.15 3.08 15.27
CA ASP A 162 1.02 2.41 14.32
C ASP A 162 0.18 1.92 13.14
N ASN A 163 0.38 2.57 11.99
CA ASN A 163 -0.38 2.30 10.79
C ASN A 163 -0.05 0.93 10.16
N GLU A 164 1.14 0.39 10.44
CA GLU A 164 1.70 -0.77 9.74
C GLU A 164 1.75 -2.02 10.61
N ALA A 165 2.05 -1.91 11.91
CA ALA A 165 2.11 -3.10 12.78
C ALA A 165 0.84 -3.93 12.71
N GLY A 166 -0.32 -3.28 12.70
CA GLY A 166 -1.59 -3.99 12.66
C GLY A 166 -1.87 -4.70 11.33
N LYS A 167 -1.36 -4.19 10.22
CA LYS A 167 -1.48 -4.80 8.89
C LYS A 167 -0.46 -5.93 8.73
N LEU A 168 0.80 -5.66 9.06
CA LEU A 168 1.91 -6.61 8.93
C LEU A 168 1.75 -7.81 9.86
N PHE A 169 1.28 -7.62 11.09
CA PHE A 169 0.96 -8.73 11.98
C PHE A 169 -0.16 -9.60 11.42
N ARG A 170 -1.25 -8.99 10.90
CA ARG A 170 -2.39 -9.74 10.36
C ARG A 170 -2.08 -10.47 9.05
N LEU A 171 -1.33 -9.84 8.15
CA LEU A 171 -1.06 -10.37 6.81
C LEU A 171 0.16 -11.29 6.75
N HIS A 172 1.16 -11.04 7.59
CA HIS A 172 2.47 -11.71 7.50
C HIS A 172 2.95 -12.32 8.81
N ASN A 173 2.17 -12.23 9.90
CA ASN A 173 2.59 -12.64 11.24
C ASN A 173 3.93 -11.99 11.67
N MET A 174 4.23 -10.80 11.12
CA MET A 174 5.42 -10.05 11.43
C MET A 174 5.19 -9.22 12.69
N VAL A 175 6.11 -9.35 13.63
CA VAL A 175 6.07 -8.66 14.91
C VAL A 175 7.00 -7.46 14.83
N LEU A 176 6.45 -6.25 14.82
CA LEU A 176 7.26 -5.04 14.84
C LEU A 176 7.57 -4.64 16.27
N ASN A 177 8.80 -4.21 16.52
CA ASN A 177 9.21 -3.66 17.80
C ASN A 177 9.35 -2.14 17.71
N CYS A 178 9.06 -1.49 18.81
CA CYS A 178 9.04 -0.05 18.95
C CYS A 178 9.91 0.32 20.16
N CYS A 179 10.78 1.31 19.98
CA CYS A 179 11.65 1.82 21.03
C CYS A 179 11.04 3.09 21.63
N VAL A 180 10.80 3.09 22.93
CA VAL A 180 10.26 4.23 23.68
C VAL A 180 11.31 4.71 24.67
N THR A 181 11.80 5.93 24.50
CA THR A 181 12.74 6.58 25.44
C THR A 181 12.03 7.71 26.17
N LEU A 182 11.98 7.65 27.49
CA LEU A 182 11.34 8.65 28.34
C LEU A 182 12.38 9.64 28.87
N HIS A 183 12.46 10.80 28.24
CA HIS A 183 13.42 11.86 28.57
C HIS A 183 12.91 12.76 29.69
N ARG A 184 13.84 13.22 30.53
CA ARG A 184 13.55 14.24 31.56
C ARG A 184 13.69 15.64 30.96
N GLU A 185 12.63 16.45 31.03
CA GLU A 185 12.59 17.78 30.39
C GLU A 185 13.75 18.68 30.84
N SER A 186 14.07 18.67 32.14
CA SER A 186 15.08 19.56 32.72
C SER A 186 16.51 19.30 32.24
N THR A 187 16.81 18.09 31.75
CA THR A 187 18.17 17.68 31.35
C THR A 187 18.26 17.35 29.86
N CYS A 188 17.15 16.99 29.24
CA CYS A 188 17.12 16.44 27.89
C CYS A 188 16.19 17.22 26.95
N SER A 189 15.77 18.45 27.27
CA SER A 189 14.88 19.25 26.40
C SER A 189 15.37 19.36 24.95
N HIS A 190 16.69 19.42 24.73
CA HIS A 190 17.30 19.45 23.41
C HIS A 190 16.97 18.21 22.56
N LYS A 191 16.77 17.03 23.17
CA LYS A 191 16.44 15.76 22.50
C LYS A 191 15.10 15.78 21.78
N ARG A 192 14.20 16.72 22.07
CA ARG A 192 12.98 16.93 21.28
C ARG A 192 13.27 17.27 19.82
N SER A 193 14.42 17.88 19.58
CA SER A 193 14.86 18.30 18.25
C SER A 193 15.51 17.16 17.46
N ASP A 194 15.77 16.01 18.10
CA ASP A 194 16.29 14.83 17.40
C ASP A 194 15.18 14.32 16.44
N LEU A 195 15.55 14.11 15.18
CA LEU A 195 14.61 13.79 14.10
C LEU A 195 14.65 12.31 13.72
N ILE A 196 15.85 11.74 13.73
CA ILE A 196 16.15 10.37 13.31
C ILE A 196 16.70 9.60 14.51
N ALA A 197 16.18 8.40 14.72
CA ALA A 197 16.77 7.37 15.53
C ALA A 197 17.70 6.56 14.63
N GLU A 198 19.00 6.68 14.85
CA GLU A 198 19.97 5.76 14.30
C GLU A 198 19.98 4.51 15.19
N GLU A 199 20.19 3.34 14.57
CA GLU A 199 20.30 2.09 15.32
C GLU A 199 21.34 2.27 16.43
N ILE A 200 20.90 2.10 17.67
CA ILE A 200 21.79 2.07 18.83
C ILE A 200 22.57 0.79 18.65
N GLN A 201 23.72 0.87 17.98
CA GLN A 201 24.76 -0.13 18.11
C GLN A 201 24.97 -0.25 19.61
N HIS A 202 24.57 -1.39 20.18
CA HIS A 202 24.85 -1.64 21.57
C HIS A 202 26.36 -1.47 21.71
N PRO A 203 26.86 -0.61 22.62
CA PRO A 203 28.27 -0.53 22.86
C PRO A 203 28.67 -1.88 23.45
N ASP A 204 29.11 -2.79 22.58
CA ASP A 204 29.69 -4.04 23.00
C ASP A 204 30.84 -3.69 23.94
N LYS A 205 30.81 -4.36 25.09
CA LYS A 205 31.55 -3.98 26.30
C LYS A 205 33.07 -4.16 26.19
N ASP A 206 33.60 -4.36 24.99
CA ASP A 206 34.95 -4.88 24.78
C ASP A 206 35.91 -3.87 24.12
N PHE A 207 35.47 -2.66 23.78
CA PHE A 207 36.41 -1.60 23.37
C PHE A 207 36.85 -0.77 24.57
N GLU A 208 37.97 -1.20 25.18
CA GLU A 208 38.69 -0.41 26.17
C GLU A 208 39.13 0.96 25.62
N GLU A 209 38.99 1.94 26.51
CA GLU A 209 39.44 3.32 26.49
C GLU A 209 40.71 3.55 25.65
N ASP A 210 40.66 4.46 24.65
CA ASP A 210 41.84 5.29 24.28
C ASP A 210 41.58 6.42 23.24
N SER A 211 40.34 6.72 22.82
CA SER A 211 40.09 7.82 21.88
C SER A 211 39.52 9.07 22.56
N GLU A 212 40.40 9.97 23.00
CA GLU A 212 40.04 11.27 23.61
C GLU A 212 39.38 12.30 22.66
N ASN A 213 39.01 11.91 21.42
CA ASN A 213 38.48 12.84 20.41
C ASN A 213 36.93 12.86 20.31
N GLU A 214 36.24 12.31 21.32
CA GLU A 214 34.79 12.12 21.39
C GLU A 214 34.02 13.31 22.01
N MET A 215 34.44 14.56 21.77
CA MET A 215 33.80 15.73 22.40
C MET A 215 32.58 16.30 21.66
N ALA A 216 32.12 15.71 20.55
CA ALA A 216 30.98 16.24 19.79
C ALA A 216 29.91 15.20 19.38
N ALA A 217 30.17 13.90 19.49
CA ALA A 217 29.16 12.86 19.28
C ALA A 217 28.32 12.73 20.56
N GLY A 218 27.04 13.12 20.47
CA GLY A 218 26.20 13.40 21.64
C GLY A 218 26.12 12.25 22.63
N LYS A 219 26.66 12.47 23.85
CA LYS A 219 26.51 11.57 25.00
C LYS A 219 25.11 10.97 25.05
N VAL A 220 25.01 9.65 24.88
CA VAL A 220 23.77 8.90 25.04
C VAL A 220 23.23 9.22 26.43
N CYS A 221 22.06 9.84 26.49
CA CYS A 221 21.47 10.20 27.78
C CYS A 221 21.05 8.91 28.51
N GLN A 222 21.28 8.84 29.82
CA GLN A 222 20.89 7.70 30.67
C GLN A 222 19.37 7.70 30.99
N CYS A 223 18.54 8.09 30.03
CA CYS A 223 17.09 8.13 30.18
C CYS A 223 16.51 6.72 30.13
N LEU A 224 15.33 6.53 30.73
CA LEU A 224 14.66 5.24 30.74
C LEU A 224 14.21 4.86 29.34
N GLN A 225 14.50 3.63 28.93
CA GLN A 225 14.17 3.10 27.60
C GLN A 225 13.43 1.77 27.75
N LYS A 226 12.44 1.54 26.88
CA LYS A 226 11.73 0.26 26.77
C LYS A 226 11.55 -0.10 25.30
N ILE A 227 11.86 -1.35 24.96
CA ILE A 227 11.50 -1.94 23.67
C ILE A 227 10.18 -2.68 23.88
N VAL A 228 9.19 -2.34 23.06
CA VAL A 228 7.81 -2.83 23.17
C VAL A 228 7.43 -3.44 21.84
N THR A 229 6.84 -4.64 21.90
CA THR A 229 6.25 -5.26 20.73
C THR A 229 4.95 -4.56 20.37
N CYS A 230 4.91 -3.98 19.17
CA CYS A 230 3.75 -3.29 18.64
C CYS A 230 2.73 -4.34 18.16
N THR A 231 1.60 -4.43 18.87
CA THR A 231 0.48 -5.34 18.55
C THR A 231 -0.76 -4.55 18.14
N THR A 232 -1.73 -5.20 17.48
CA THR A 232 -2.94 -4.55 16.97
C THR A 232 -3.85 -3.92 18.04
N VAL A 233 -3.70 -4.27 19.32
CA VAL A 233 -4.73 -3.98 20.34
C VAL A 233 -4.31 -2.87 21.29
N GLU A 234 -3.04 -2.82 21.70
CA GLU A 234 -2.57 -1.91 22.76
C GLU A 234 -1.12 -1.47 22.51
N ASN A 235 -0.94 -0.41 21.70
CA ASN A 235 0.34 0.27 21.51
C ASN A 235 0.60 1.24 22.67
N GLU A 236 0.79 0.69 23.87
CA GLU A 236 1.09 1.47 25.07
C GLU A 236 2.17 0.84 25.95
N VAL A 237 2.83 1.68 26.74
CA VAL A 237 3.83 1.26 27.74
C VAL A 237 3.76 2.14 28.97
N ILE A 238 3.95 1.54 30.13
CA ILE A 238 3.99 2.26 31.42
C ILE A 238 5.44 2.32 31.91
N PHE A 239 5.91 3.52 32.22
CA PHE A 239 7.15 3.75 32.97
C PHE A 239 6.78 3.98 34.43
N SER A 240 7.45 3.25 35.34
CA SER A 240 7.20 3.30 36.77
C SER A 240 8.43 3.85 37.52
N ASP A 241 8.28 4.07 38.83
CA ASP A 241 9.34 4.54 39.72
C ASP A 241 9.96 5.89 39.32
N LEU A 242 9.17 6.75 38.67
CA LEU A 242 9.62 8.08 38.24
C LEU A 242 9.62 9.07 39.41
N VAL A 243 10.61 9.97 39.38
CA VAL A 243 10.67 11.10 40.33
C VAL A 243 9.51 12.04 40.02
N LEU A 244 8.70 12.36 41.03
CA LEU A 244 7.44 13.11 40.85
C LEU A 244 7.63 14.59 40.46
N THR A 245 8.79 15.16 40.78
CA THR A 245 9.08 16.59 40.62
C THR A 245 9.28 17.01 39.15
N PRO A 246 10.16 16.35 38.38
CA PRO A 246 10.38 16.69 36.98
C PRO A 246 9.24 16.27 36.06
N SER A 247 9.13 16.98 34.94
CA SER A 247 8.31 16.56 33.78
C SER A 247 9.14 15.71 32.82
N TYR A 248 8.48 14.83 32.10
CA TYR A 248 9.08 13.88 31.15
C TYR A 248 8.35 13.91 29.81
N PHE A 249 9.05 13.70 28.71
CA PHE A 249 8.46 13.53 27.38
C PHE A 249 9.00 12.26 26.72
N PRO A 250 8.15 11.48 26.03
CA PRO A 250 8.60 10.32 25.28
C PRO A 250 9.11 10.72 23.90
N MET A 251 10.15 10.02 23.45
CA MET A 251 10.57 9.92 22.06
C MET A 251 10.33 8.47 21.63
N VAL A 252 9.62 8.28 20.52
CA VAL A 252 9.22 6.94 20.06
C VAL A 252 9.63 6.73 18.61
N SER A 253 10.29 5.61 18.34
CA SER A 253 10.75 5.20 17.01
C SER A 253 10.60 3.68 16.81
N ARG A 254 10.75 3.22 15.57
CA ARG A 254 10.83 1.78 15.26
C ARG A 254 12.16 1.22 15.79
N ALA A 255 12.12 0.07 16.47
CA ALA A 255 13.33 -0.63 16.91
C ALA A 255 13.88 -1.51 15.77
N HIS A 256 15.19 -1.78 15.77
CA HIS A 256 15.89 -2.62 14.77
C HIS A 256 15.75 -2.14 13.32
N SER A 257 15.38 -0.87 13.14
CA SER A 257 15.46 -0.22 11.85
C SER A 257 16.78 0.56 11.82
N PRO A 258 17.61 0.41 10.78
CA PRO A 258 18.88 1.13 10.68
C PRO A 258 18.68 2.65 10.85
N ILE A 259 17.56 3.14 10.32
CA ILE A 259 17.17 4.55 10.32
C ILE A 259 15.65 4.63 10.51
N ALA A 260 15.22 5.21 11.63
CA ALA A 260 13.80 5.43 11.91
C ALA A 260 13.51 6.90 12.21
N PHE A 261 12.38 7.42 11.75
CA PHE A 261 11.92 8.73 12.18
C PHE A 261 11.32 8.67 13.58
N PHE A 262 11.69 9.63 14.41
CA PHE A 262 10.99 9.87 15.67
C PHE A 262 9.66 10.57 15.39
N GLY A 263 8.57 10.01 15.91
CA GLY A 263 7.28 10.70 15.90
C GLY A 263 7.34 12.03 16.66
N LEU A 264 6.30 12.86 16.50
CA LEU A 264 6.22 14.17 17.17
C LEU A 264 6.09 13.97 18.70
N PRO A 265 7.08 14.39 19.51
CA PRO A 265 7.00 14.21 20.96
C PRO A 265 5.89 15.09 21.55
N PRO A 266 5.05 14.55 22.46
CA PRO A 266 4.03 15.34 23.12
C PRO A 266 4.63 16.30 24.15
N VAL A 267 3.80 17.19 24.67
CA VAL A 267 4.19 18.08 25.78
C VAL A 267 4.57 17.25 27.01
N ALA A 268 5.72 17.57 27.62
CA ALA A 268 6.20 16.87 28.80
C ALA A 268 5.17 16.84 29.94
N GLN A 269 4.98 15.65 30.51
CA GLN A 269 4.03 15.36 31.57
C GLN A 269 4.73 15.02 32.88
N LYS A 270 4.09 15.34 34.01
CA LYS A 270 4.56 14.87 35.32
C LYS A 270 4.01 13.47 35.62
N PRO A 271 4.72 12.64 36.38
CA PRO A 271 4.19 11.36 36.83
C PRO A 271 2.96 11.53 37.71
N ALA A 272 2.13 10.49 37.81
CA ALA A 272 0.95 10.53 38.67
C ALA A 272 1.32 10.77 40.14
N VAL A 273 0.67 11.76 40.77
CA VAL A 273 1.02 12.25 42.12
C VAL A 273 0.27 11.50 43.22
N GLN A 274 -0.94 11.01 42.93
CA GLN A 274 -1.79 10.29 43.87
C GLN A 274 -2.26 8.99 43.22
N GLN A 275 -2.24 7.89 43.99
CA GLN A 275 -3.07 6.74 43.64
C GLN A 275 -4.50 7.22 43.67
N SER A 276 -5.08 7.45 42.50
CA SER A 276 -6.52 7.60 42.40
C SER A 276 -7.13 6.29 42.89
N LYS A 277 -7.52 6.25 44.17
CA LYS A 277 -8.46 5.26 44.74
C LYS A 277 -9.85 5.38 44.10
N SER A 278 -9.96 5.95 42.90
CA SER A 278 -11.15 5.80 42.09
C SER A 278 -11.18 4.33 41.67
N VAL A 279 -12.06 3.60 42.35
CA VAL A 279 -12.68 2.37 41.89
C VAL A 279 -13.30 2.64 40.51
N LEU A 280 -12.46 2.74 39.49
CA LEU A 280 -12.89 2.62 38.12
C LEU A 280 -13.17 1.13 37.95
N LYS A 281 -14.46 0.80 38.00
CA LYS A 281 -15.04 -0.24 37.16
C LYS A 281 -14.43 -0.05 35.77
N LEU A 282 -13.30 -0.69 35.51
CA LEU A 282 -12.87 -1.02 34.17
C LEU A 282 -14.11 -1.67 33.56
N ARG A 283 -14.74 -1.01 32.59
CA ARG A 283 -15.66 -1.71 31.70
C ARG A 283 -14.79 -2.79 31.07
N SER A 284 -14.78 -3.98 31.67
CA SER A 284 -14.36 -5.18 30.98
C SER A 284 -15.23 -5.23 29.73
N ARG A 285 -14.66 -4.82 28.59
CA ARG A 285 -15.16 -5.29 27.32
C ARG A 285 -15.10 -6.81 27.45
N LYS A 286 -16.28 -7.44 27.51
CA LYS A 286 -16.40 -8.89 27.57
C LYS A 286 -15.47 -9.46 26.49
N PRO A 287 -14.56 -10.38 26.83
CA PRO A 287 -13.94 -11.20 25.80
C PRO A 287 -15.08 -11.90 25.08
N SER A 288 -15.17 -11.72 23.76
CA SER A 288 -16.10 -12.47 22.92
C SER A 288 -15.66 -13.93 22.97
N ALA A 289 -16.21 -14.69 23.92
CA ALA A 289 -16.05 -16.12 24.02
C ALA A 289 -17.04 -16.77 23.05
N PHE A 290 -16.59 -17.01 21.82
CA PHE A 290 -17.12 -18.06 20.97
C PHE A 290 -15.94 -18.91 20.50
N ILE A 291 -15.62 -19.94 21.28
CA ILE A 291 -14.83 -21.09 20.82
C ILE A 291 -15.76 -22.29 20.98
N PRO A 292 -16.25 -22.91 19.89
CA PRO A 292 -16.96 -24.17 19.99
C PRO A 292 -15.98 -25.27 20.36
N GLU A 293 -16.30 -26.00 21.42
CA GLU A 293 -15.63 -27.21 21.85
C GLU A 293 -15.99 -28.35 20.88
N VAL A 294 -15.09 -28.65 19.92
CA VAL A 294 -15.28 -29.77 18.98
C VAL A 294 -14.66 -31.03 19.58
N LYS A 295 -15.52 -31.95 20.02
CA LYS A 295 -15.16 -33.33 20.33
C LYS A 295 -14.80 -34.07 19.04
N TYR A 296 -13.56 -34.55 18.94
CA TYR A 296 -13.14 -35.48 17.89
C TYR A 296 -13.50 -36.92 18.28
N GLU A 297 -14.55 -37.47 17.68
CA GLU A 297 -14.77 -38.92 17.59
C GLU A 297 -14.16 -39.44 16.27
N LYS A 298 -13.26 -40.41 16.39
CA LYS A 298 -12.68 -41.15 15.26
C LYS A 298 -13.71 -42.15 14.72
N SER A 299 -14.04 -42.06 13.44
CA SER A 299 -14.56 -43.20 12.68
C SER A 299 -13.87 -43.28 11.31
N TYR A 300 -13.17 -44.39 11.11
CA TYR A 300 -12.59 -44.86 9.85
C TYR A 300 -13.70 -45.50 8.98
N THR A 301 -13.80 -45.09 7.73
CA THR A 301 -14.31 -45.84 6.56
C THR A 301 -13.71 -45.13 5.34
N ASP A 302 -12.77 -45.67 4.57
CA ASP A 302 -12.86 -46.79 3.61
C ASP A 302 -13.93 -46.59 2.53
N LEU A 303 -13.60 -47.00 1.30
CA LEU A 303 -14.22 -46.75 -0.02
C LEU A 303 -13.64 -45.51 -0.75
N GLY A 304 -13.14 -45.59 -1.98
CA GLY A 304 -13.11 -46.66 -2.95
C GLY A 304 -12.92 -46.07 -4.35
N ASP A 305 -12.02 -46.66 -5.12
CA ASP A 305 -11.79 -46.40 -6.54
C ASP A 305 -13.09 -46.39 -7.36
N SER A 306 -13.12 -45.53 -8.39
CA SER A 306 -13.47 -45.87 -9.78
C SER A 306 -14.07 -44.65 -10.49
N LEU A 307 -13.47 -44.21 -11.61
CA LEU A 307 -14.07 -44.39 -12.93
C LEU A 307 -13.18 -43.81 -14.05
N ASN A 308 -12.96 -44.69 -15.04
CA ASN A 308 -12.31 -44.47 -16.32
C ASN A 308 -13.18 -43.69 -17.33
N HIS A 309 -12.48 -43.07 -18.28
CA HIS A 309 -12.76 -42.91 -19.72
C HIS A 309 -14.07 -42.24 -20.19
N ASN A 310 -13.93 -41.16 -20.97
CA ASN A 310 -13.84 -41.31 -22.43
C ASN A 310 -13.25 -40.07 -23.11
N ASP A 311 -12.33 -40.34 -24.02
CA ASP A 311 -11.91 -39.51 -25.14
C ASP A 311 -13.06 -39.30 -26.13
N ASP A 312 -13.12 -38.13 -26.78
CA ASP A 312 -13.39 -38.05 -28.22
C ASP A 312 -13.00 -36.65 -28.73
N GLU A 313 -12.06 -36.65 -29.65
CA GLU A 313 -11.44 -35.51 -30.33
C GLU A 313 -12.14 -35.25 -31.71
N PRO A 314 -11.60 -34.50 -32.68
CA PRO A 314 -12.06 -33.18 -33.11
C PRO A 314 -12.68 -33.13 -34.52
N PHE A 315 -13.23 -31.98 -34.92
CA PHE A 315 -13.55 -31.70 -36.33
C PHE A 315 -12.94 -30.37 -36.80
N TRP A 316 -11.95 -30.49 -37.69
CA TRP A 316 -11.46 -29.45 -38.60
C TRP A 316 -12.27 -29.49 -39.90
N ILE A 317 -12.59 -28.35 -40.54
CA ILE A 317 -12.28 -28.01 -41.96
C ILE A 317 -12.46 -26.46 -42.18
N PRO A 318 -12.08 -25.81 -43.32
CA PRO A 318 -11.15 -24.67 -43.32
C PRO A 318 -11.67 -23.39 -44.04
N ALA A 319 -10.75 -22.43 -44.14
CA ALA A 319 -10.74 -21.14 -44.82
C ALA A 319 -11.68 -20.85 -46.01
N ASP A 320 -12.13 -19.59 -46.09
CA ASP A 320 -12.13 -18.82 -47.35
C ASP A 320 -12.01 -17.31 -47.12
N LYS A 321 -11.08 -16.67 -47.83
CA LYS A 321 -11.01 -15.21 -48.11
C LYS A 321 -11.70 -14.99 -49.47
N PRO A 322 -12.32 -13.82 -49.74
CA PRO A 322 -11.57 -12.83 -50.54
C PRO A 322 -11.93 -11.33 -50.36
N LYS A 323 -10.89 -10.49 -50.59
CA LYS A 323 -10.83 -9.25 -51.41
C LYS A 323 -11.64 -8.00 -51.03
N THR A 324 -10.87 -7.01 -50.55
CA THR A 324 -10.75 -5.60 -51.00
C THR A 324 -11.78 -5.04 -51.99
N ASN A 325 -12.34 -3.86 -51.68
CA ASN A 325 -12.27 -2.66 -52.54
C ASN A 325 -12.79 -1.40 -51.82
N TYR A 326 -11.94 -0.37 -51.75
CA TYR A 326 -12.29 1.05 -51.58
C TYR A 326 -13.03 1.57 -52.82
N PRO A 327 -13.85 2.64 -52.73
CA PRO A 327 -13.32 3.99 -52.92
C PRO A 327 -13.99 5.12 -52.09
N SER A 328 -13.20 6.17 -51.85
CA SER A 328 -13.61 7.60 -51.80
C SER A 328 -12.83 8.32 -52.94
N PRO A 329 -13.00 9.62 -53.30
CA PRO A 329 -13.90 10.71 -52.83
C PRO A 329 -14.51 11.60 -53.97
N GLY A 330 -15.18 12.72 -53.62
CA GLY A 330 -15.53 13.88 -54.50
C GLY A 330 -17.00 13.90 -54.94
N ASP A 331 -17.76 15.00 -55.05
CA ASP A 331 -17.46 16.43 -55.16
C ASP A 331 -18.71 17.30 -54.85
N SER A 332 -18.43 18.56 -54.48
CA SER A 332 -19.18 19.84 -54.58
C SER A 332 -20.61 19.94 -55.14
N LEU A 333 -21.41 20.86 -54.56
CA LEU A 333 -22.18 21.98 -55.18
C LEU A 333 -23.07 22.61 -54.07
N ASP A 334 -22.86 23.85 -53.62
CA ASP A 334 -23.17 25.18 -54.21
C ASP A 334 -24.68 25.53 -54.29
N ARG A 335 -25.03 26.67 -53.67
CA ARG A 335 -26.27 27.49 -53.73
C ARG A 335 -27.58 26.90 -53.17
N GLY A 336 -28.45 27.66 -52.51
CA GLY A 336 -28.51 29.10 -52.28
C GLY A 336 -29.73 29.47 -51.44
N ASP A 337 -29.66 30.67 -50.86
CA ASP A 337 -30.75 31.43 -50.28
C ASP A 337 -32.00 31.44 -51.17
N ASP A 338 -33.19 31.50 -50.55
CA ASP A 338 -34.13 32.60 -50.79
C ASP A 338 -35.37 32.51 -49.87
N THR A 339 -35.53 33.57 -49.09
CA THR A 339 -36.81 33.97 -48.48
C THR A 339 -37.64 34.73 -49.49
N PRO A 340 -38.96 34.82 -49.30
CA PRO A 340 -39.59 36.11 -49.58
C PRO A 340 -40.55 36.58 -48.48
N THR A 341 -40.35 37.85 -48.14
CA THR A 341 -41.27 38.74 -47.44
C THR A 341 -42.02 39.59 -48.49
N MET A 342 -43.10 40.27 -48.08
CA MET A 342 -43.86 41.36 -48.76
C MET A 342 -45.15 40.86 -49.48
N THR A 343 -46.33 41.50 -49.43
CA THR A 343 -46.76 42.82 -48.94
C THR A 343 -48.29 42.93 -48.90
N SER A 344 -48.75 43.85 -48.05
CA SER A 344 -50.05 44.52 -48.00
C SER A 344 -50.58 45.04 -49.35
N SER A 345 -51.90 45.00 -49.57
CA SER A 345 -52.64 46.13 -50.15
C SER A 345 -54.15 46.09 -49.90
N THR A 346 -54.64 47.26 -49.56
CA THR A 346 -56.00 47.66 -49.18
C THR A 346 -56.83 48.00 -50.41
N ALA A 347 -58.14 47.71 -50.42
CA ALA A 347 -59.12 48.52 -51.16
C ALA A 347 -60.54 48.35 -50.59
N ARG A 348 -61.14 49.46 -50.13
CA ARG A 348 -62.56 49.64 -49.87
C ARG A 348 -63.23 50.14 -51.15
N PHE A 349 -64.45 49.71 -51.47
CA PHE A 349 -65.47 50.52 -52.14
C PHE A 349 -66.87 49.98 -51.80
N PHE A 350 -67.82 50.90 -51.60
CA PHE A 350 -69.21 50.72 -51.14
C PHE A 350 -70.19 50.99 -52.33
N PRO A 351 -71.53 50.93 -52.19
CA PRO A 351 -72.45 50.11 -53.01
C PRO A 351 -73.39 50.92 -53.93
N GLN A 352 -74.14 50.26 -54.83
CA GLN A 352 -75.50 50.70 -55.22
C GLN A 352 -76.30 49.67 -56.06
N HIS A 353 -77.53 49.42 -55.59
CA HIS A 353 -78.82 49.15 -56.28
C HIS A 353 -78.87 48.44 -57.64
N HIS A 354 -79.66 47.35 -57.73
CA HIS A 354 -80.92 47.35 -58.49
C HIS A 354 -81.77 46.09 -58.18
N SER A 355 -83.03 46.35 -57.82
CA SER A 355 -84.09 45.36 -57.64
C SER A 355 -84.71 45.03 -58.99
N GLN A 356 -84.75 43.75 -59.38
CA GLN A 356 -85.67 43.25 -60.40
C GLN A 356 -86.16 41.86 -59.97
N ALA A 357 -87.44 41.80 -59.63
CA ALA A 357 -88.15 40.57 -59.31
C ALA A 357 -88.33 39.75 -60.60
N LEU A 358 -87.43 38.79 -60.83
CA LEU A 358 -87.59 37.76 -61.84
C LEU A 358 -88.52 36.67 -61.27
N ARG A 359 -89.63 36.43 -61.97
CA ARG A 359 -90.50 35.29 -61.73
C ARG A 359 -89.68 34.01 -61.95
N ILE A 360 -89.54 33.24 -60.89
CA ILE A 360 -88.81 31.97 -60.89
C ILE A 360 -89.65 30.96 -61.69
N ASP A 361 -89.06 30.49 -62.79
CA ASP A 361 -89.54 29.39 -63.61
C ASP A 361 -89.73 28.14 -62.71
N PRO A 362 -90.85 27.39 -62.79
CA PRO A 362 -91.07 26.20 -61.96
C PRO A 362 -89.95 25.14 -62.04
N GLU A 363 -89.16 25.09 -63.12
CA GLU A 363 -87.96 24.24 -63.21
C GLU A 363 -86.82 24.73 -62.30
N VAL A 364 -86.70 26.04 -62.08
CA VAL A 364 -85.73 26.64 -61.15
C VAL A 364 -86.16 26.42 -59.69
N GLN A 365 -87.45 26.31 -59.39
CA GLN A 365 -87.94 25.89 -58.07
C GLN A 365 -87.62 24.42 -57.75
N VAL A 366 -87.70 23.52 -58.73
CA VAL A 366 -87.26 22.12 -58.56
C VAL A 366 -85.73 22.03 -58.40
N GLY A 367 -84.98 22.87 -59.11
CA GLY A 367 -83.53 23.02 -58.92
C GLY A 367 -83.17 23.53 -57.52
N LEU A 368 -83.85 24.57 -57.03
CA LEU A 368 -83.66 25.13 -55.67
C LEU A 368 -84.05 24.15 -54.57
N ALA A 369 -85.06 23.29 -54.77
CA ALA A 369 -85.43 22.24 -53.82
C ALA A 369 -84.42 21.07 -53.75
N ARG A 370 -83.58 20.90 -54.78
CA ARG A 370 -82.49 19.90 -54.80
C ARG A 370 -81.17 20.43 -54.24
N LEU A 371 -80.99 21.75 -54.14
CA LEU A 371 -79.78 22.35 -53.58
C LEU A 371 -79.46 21.90 -52.14
N PRO A 372 -80.43 21.76 -51.22
CA PRO A 372 -80.13 21.26 -49.87
C PRO A 372 -79.57 19.83 -49.86
N ALA A 373 -80.06 18.96 -50.77
CA ALA A 373 -79.55 17.59 -50.92
C ALA A 373 -78.12 17.60 -51.50
N ILE A 374 -77.86 18.42 -52.52
CA ILE A 374 -76.52 18.57 -53.11
C ILE A 374 -75.53 19.18 -52.11
N GLU A 375 -75.97 20.12 -51.28
CA GLU A 375 -75.14 20.74 -50.24
C GLU A 375 -74.83 19.76 -49.10
N GLN A 376 -75.79 18.88 -48.75
CA GLN A 376 -75.58 17.79 -47.81
C GLN A 376 -74.61 16.73 -48.38
N ASP A 377 -74.74 16.37 -49.65
CA ASP A 377 -73.83 15.44 -50.33
C ASP A 377 -72.41 16.02 -50.46
N LEU A 378 -72.27 17.32 -50.75
CA LEU A 378 -70.99 18.04 -50.75
C LEU A 378 -70.36 18.09 -49.36
N LYS A 379 -71.18 18.22 -48.31
CA LYS A 379 -70.70 18.20 -46.93
C LYS A 379 -70.18 16.81 -46.55
N SER A 380 -70.89 15.75 -46.93
CA SER A 380 -70.44 14.36 -46.77
C SER A 380 -69.14 14.09 -47.55
N GLY A 381 -69.04 14.52 -48.81
CA GLY A 381 -67.81 14.36 -49.61
C GLY A 381 -66.62 15.15 -49.05
N LYS A 382 -66.85 16.28 -48.39
CA LYS A 382 -65.79 17.06 -47.71
C LYS A 382 -65.28 16.36 -46.44
N GLU A 383 -66.14 15.63 -45.74
CA GLU A 383 -65.76 14.77 -44.61
C GLU A 383 -64.91 13.58 -45.09
N GLU A 384 -65.29 12.94 -46.20
CA GLU A 384 -64.49 11.86 -46.84
C GLU A 384 -63.10 12.34 -47.31
N LEU A 385 -63.01 13.55 -47.87
CA LEU A 385 -61.72 14.19 -48.19
C LEU A 385 -60.88 14.54 -46.96
N GLY A 386 -61.51 14.75 -45.80
CA GLY A 386 -60.83 14.86 -44.50
C GLY A 386 -60.17 13.54 -44.11
N VAL A 387 -60.93 12.45 -44.18
CA VAL A 387 -60.44 11.09 -43.89
C VAL A 387 -59.26 10.69 -44.79
N ALA A 388 -59.29 11.05 -46.07
CA ALA A 388 -58.18 10.77 -46.99
C ALA A 388 -56.87 11.48 -46.60
N ARG A 389 -56.93 12.72 -46.11
CA ARG A 389 -55.75 13.46 -45.61
C ARG A 389 -55.21 12.85 -44.33
N ASP A 390 -56.09 12.46 -43.42
CA ASP A 390 -55.69 11.79 -42.17
C ASP A 390 -55.03 10.43 -42.46
N LEU A 391 -55.56 9.66 -43.41
CA LEU A 391 -54.95 8.40 -43.87
C LEU A 391 -53.55 8.61 -44.48
N GLN A 392 -53.37 9.67 -45.28
CA GLN A 392 -52.05 10.01 -45.83
C GLN A 392 -51.06 10.37 -44.72
N LYS A 393 -51.50 11.14 -43.72
CA LYS A 393 -50.68 11.48 -42.55
C LYS A 393 -50.27 10.23 -41.77
N VAL A 394 -51.22 9.35 -41.46
CA VAL A 394 -50.94 8.07 -40.77
C VAL A 394 -49.97 7.20 -41.58
N ARG A 395 -50.09 7.16 -42.91
CA ARG A 395 -49.13 6.43 -43.77
C ARG A 395 -47.71 7.02 -43.67
N SER A 396 -47.57 8.34 -43.67
CA SER A 396 -46.25 8.98 -43.52
C SER A 396 -45.63 8.74 -42.14
N GLU A 397 -46.44 8.75 -41.08
CA GLU A 397 -46.01 8.40 -39.71
C GLU A 397 -45.61 6.92 -39.60
N LEU A 398 -46.35 6.02 -40.27
CA LEU A 398 -46.00 4.60 -40.34
C LEU A 398 -44.66 4.38 -41.08
N GLU A 399 -44.43 5.10 -42.19
CA GLU A 399 -43.15 4.99 -42.91
C GLU A 399 -41.98 5.51 -42.07
N LEU A 400 -42.17 6.63 -41.36
CA LEU A 400 -41.16 7.17 -40.45
C LEU A 400 -40.85 6.20 -39.31
N THR A 401 -41.87 5.64 -38.66
CA THR A 401 -41.69 4.67 -37.57
C THR A 401 -41.01 3.39 -38.06
N GLN A 402 -41.29 2.92 -39.27
CA GLN A 402 -40.58 1.79 -39.88
C GLN A 402 -39.10 2.10 -40.14
N LYS A 403 -38.76 3.31 -40.58
CA LYS A 403 -37.37 3.75 -40.75
C LYS A 403 -36.65 3.79 -39.40
N THR A 404 -37.27 4.38 -38.38
CA THR A 404 -36.72 4.41 -37.01
C THR A 404 -36.51 3.01 -36.46
N LEU A 405 -37.46 2.08 -36.65
CA LEU A 405 -37.34 0.70 -36.21
C LEU A 405 -36.12 0.00 -36.84
N LYS A 406 -35.92 0.16 -38.16
CA LYS A 406 -34.76 -0.42 -38.86
C LYS A 406 -33.42 0.12 -38.34
N ILE A 407 -33.37 1.42 -38.00
CA ILE A 407 -32.17 2.03 -37.39
C ILE A 407 -31.93 1.38 -36.02
N CYS A 408 -32.95 1.29 -35.16
CA CYS A 408 -32.83 0.63 -33.86
C CYS A 408 -32.42 -0.85 -33.96
N GLU A 409 -32.91 -1.59 -34.96
CA GLU A 409 -32.50 -2.99 -35.21
C GLU A 409 -31.04 -3.11 -35.65
N MET A 410 -30.52 -2.14 -36.41
CA MET A 410 -29.11 -2.08 -36.77
C MET A 410 -28.24 -1.76 -35.54
N GLU A 411 -28.60 -0.72 -34.78
CA GLU A 411 -27.90 -0.34 -33.55
C GLU A 411 -27.88 -1.49 -32.52
N HIS A 412 -29.00 -2.21 -32.36
CA HIS A 412 -29.07 -3.37 -31.47
C HIS A 412 -28.12 -4.49 -31.92
N ARG A 413 -28.00 -4.75 -33.23
CA ARG A 413 -27.06 -5.76 -33.76
C ARG A 413 -25.62 -5.34 -33.51
N ASP A 414 -25.28 -4.08 -33.75
CA ASP A 414 -23.93 -3.56 -33.52
C ASP A 414 -23.54 -3.63 -32.03
N MET A 415 -24.46 -3.22 -31.14
CA MET A 415 -24.25 -3.36 -29.69
C MET A 415 -24.14 -4.83 -29.24
N SER A 416 -24.96 -5.72 -29.81
CA SER A 416 -24.86 -7.16 -29.52
C SER A 416 -23.50 -7.74 -29.96
N GLN A 417 -22.96 -7.29 -31.08
CA GLN A 417 -21.64 -7.70 -31.55
C GLN A 417 -20.52 -7.16 -30.64
N GLN A 418 -20.62 -5.89 -30.21
CA GLN A 418 -19.69 -5.29 -29.26
C GLN A 418 -19.71 -6.02 -27.91
N ASN A 419 -20.89 -6.34 -27.38
CA ASN A 419 -21.03 -7.14 -26.16
C ASN A 419 -20.42 -8.54 -26.30
N GLY A 420 -20.55 -9.17 -27.47
CA GLY A 420 -19.87 -10.44 -27.77
C GLY A 420 -18.35 -10.31 -27.70
N LYS A 421 -17.79 -9.24 -28.27
CA LYS A 421 -16.34 -8.97 -28.23
C LYS A 421 -15.84 -8.71 -26.81
N LEU A 422 -16.53 -7.87 -26.03
CA LEU A 422 -16.16 -7.58 -24.64
C LEU A 422 -16.20 -8.82 -23.76
N LYS A 423 -17.17 -9.72 -23.97
CA LYS A 423 -17.25 -11.00 -23.25
C LYS A 423 -16.05 -11.91 -23.53
N LEU A 424 -15.56 -11.95 -24.78
CA LEU A 424 -14.35 -12.69 -25.12
C LEU A 424 -13.12 -12.09 -24.42
N GLN A 425 -12.95 -10.77 -24.45
CA GLN A 425 -11.85 -10.10 -23.75
C GLN A 425 -11.88 -10.36 -22.24
N MET A 426 -13.06 -10.36 -21.63
CA MET A 426 -13.22 -10.69 -20.20
C MET A 426 -12.83 -12.15 -19.90
N ALA A 427 -13.10 -13.08 -20.81
CA ALA A 427 -12.68 -14.47 -20.66
C ALA A 427 -11.16 -14.63 -20.75
N ASP A 428 -10.51 -13.92 -21.69
CA ASP A 428 -9.05 -13.92 -21.86
C ASP A 428 -8.34 -13.37 -20.60
N VAL A 429 -8.77 -12.20 -20.10
CA VAL A 429 -8.23 -11.61 -18.87
C VAL A 429 -8.46 -12.51 -17.65
N SER A 430 -9.62 -13.19 -17.58
CA SER A 430 -9.88 -14.14 -16.50
C SER A 430 -8.93 -15.34 -16.54
N ALA A 431 -8.58 -15.83 -17.72
CA ALA A 431 -7.62 -16.94 -17.87
C ALA A 431 -6.20 -16.51 -17.46
N GLU A 432 -5.77 -15.30 -17.86
CA GLU A 432 -4.48 -14.73 -17.43
C GLU A 432 -4.42 -14.59 -15.90
N MET A 433 -5.49 -14.09 -15.28
CA MET A 433 -5.59 -13.98 -13.82
C MET A 433 -5.44 -15.35 -13.12
N ASP A 434 -6.05 -16.41 -13.66
CA ASP A 434 -5.93 -17.75 -13.07
C ASP A 434 -4.51 -18.34 -13.24
N GLU A 435 -3.82 -18.03 -14.34
CA GLU A 435 -2.40 -18.37 -14.51
C GLU A 435 -1.52 -17.65 -13.47
N LEU A 436 -1.73 -16.35 -13.26
CA LEU A 436 -0.98 -15.58 -12.25
C LEU A 436 -1.25 -16.08 -10.83
N LYS A 437 -2.50 -16.47 -10.52
CA LYS A 437 -2.83 -17.11 -9.23
C LYS A 437 -2.08 -18.43 -9.05
N ALA A 438 -2.00 -19.26 -10.08
CA ALA A 438 -1.24 -20.51 -10.03
C ALA A 438 0.26 -20.27 -9.80
N LYS A 439 0.85 -19.26 -10.48
CA LYS A 439 2.24 -18.83 -10.25
C LYS A 439 2.46 -18.34 -8.81
N ASN A 440 1.54 -17.54 -8.27
CA ASN A 440 1.60 -17.05 -6.89
C ASN A 440 1.57 -18.20 -5.87
N ILE A 441 0.70 -19.21 -6.08
CA ILE A 441 0.69 -20.42 -5.25
C ILE A 441 2.05 -21.14 -5.31
N SER A 442 2.61 -21.32 -6.51
CA SER A 442 3.93 -21.95 -6.68
C SER A 442 5.04 -21.19 -5.96
N LEU A 443 5.09 -19.85 -6.07
CA LEU A 443 6.07 -19.02 -5.36
C LEU A 443 5.91 -19.08 -3.85
N ASN A 444 4.67 -19.14 -3.33
CA ASN A 444 4.45 -19.31 -1.89
C ASN A 444 5.03 -20.63 -1.39
N THR A 445 4.83 -21.73 -2.12
CA THR A 445 5.44 -23.03 -1.77
C THR A 445 6.98 -22.96 -1.80
N GLN A 446 7.56 -22.27 -2.79
CA GLN A 446 9.02 -22.08 -2.86
C GLN A 446 9.55 -21.24 -1.68
N LEU A 447 8.81 -20.20 -1.28
CA LEU A 447 9.16 -19.33 -0.16
C LEU A 447 9.12 -20.08 1.17
N GLU A 448 8.09 -20.91 1.39
CA GLU A 448 7.99 -21.80 2.55
C GLU A 448 9.18 -22.76 2.60
N LEU A 449 9.49 -23.44 1.49
CA LEU A 449 10.62 -24.38 1.41
C LEU A 449 11.97 -23.69 1.66
N ALA A 450 12.17 -22.47 1.14
CA ALA A 450 13.38 -21.70 1.38
C ALA A 450 13.48 -21.29 2.86
N SER A 451 12.37 -20.89 3.46
CA SER A 451 12.30 -20.51 4.88
C SER A 451 12.59 -21.70 5.81
N THR A 452 12.08 -22.90 5.52
CA THR A 452 12.40 -24.09 6.34
C THR A 452 13.88 -24.46 6.24
N LYS A 453 14.45 -24.38 5.03
CA LYS A 453 15.88 -24.63 4.81
C LYS A 453 16.77 -23.62 5.53
N GLU A 454 16.38 -22.34 5.56
CA GLU A 454 17.06 -21.30 6.33
C GLU A 454 17.09 -21.66 7.83
N GLN A 455 15.95 -22.07 8.39
CA GLN A 455 15.85 -22.50 9.80
C GLN A 455 16.71 -23.72 10.12
N GLU A 456 16.73 -24.73 9.23
CA GLU A 456 17.58 -25.91 9.38
C GLU A 456 19.07 -25.56 9.41
N LEU A 457 19.50 -24.64 8.53
CA LEU A 457 20.90 -24.19 8.46
C LEU A 457 21.29 -23.36 9.69
N ILE A 458 20.39 -22.51 10.19
CA ILE A 458 20.61 -21.78 11.45
C ILE A 458 20.80 -22.75 12.62
N ALA A 459 19.99 -23.80 12.71
CA ALA A 459 20.13 -24.82 13.75
C ALA A 459 21.46 -25.60 13.62
N GLU A 460 21.90 -25.89 12.39
CA GLU A 460 23.21 -26.50 12.12
C GLU A 460 24.36 -25.59 12.59
N ILE A 461 24.31 -24.29 12.26
CA ILE A 461 25.29 -23.27 12.68
C ILE A 461 25.41 -23.20 14.20
N ILE A 462 24.27 -23.13 14.92
CA ILE A 462 24.24 -23.10 16.39
C ILE A 462 24.90 -24.35 16.97
N THR A 463 24.61 -25.52 16.38
CA THR A 463 25.20 -26.79 16.81
C THR A 463 26.72 -26.78 16.63
N ILE A 464 27.22 -26.34 15.47
CA ILE A 464 28.67 -26.24 15.19
C ILE A 464 29.35 -25.26 16.14
N GLN A 465 28.76 -24.09 16.38
CA GLN A 465 29.30 -23.09 17.31
C GLN A 465 29.39 -23.63 18.75
N SER A 466 28.37 -24.37 19.20
CA SER A 466 28.40 -25.00 20.53
C SER A 466 29.52 -26.03 20.66
N GLN A 467 29.76 -26.85 19.62
CA GLN A 467 30.84 -27.82 19.60
C GLN A 467 32.21 -27.14 19.58
N LYS A 468 32.36 -26.04 18.83
CA LYS A 468 33.59 -25.25 18.79
C LYS A 468 33.95 -24.71 20.18
N LYS A 469 32.99 -24.06 20.86
CA LYS A 469 33.18 -23.48 22.20
C LYS A 469 33.58 -24.54 23.24
N GLU A 470 32.98 -25.72 23.17
CA GLU A 470 33.34 -26.85 24.03
C GLU A 470 34.80 -27.28 23.81
N LEU A 471 35.23 -27.42 22.55
CA LEU A 471 36.62 -27.78 22.24
C LEU A 471 37.63 -26.69 22.65
N GLU A 472 37.29 -25.41 22.49
CA GLU A 472 38.12 -24.29 22.95
C GLU A 472 38.28 -24.30 24.47
N THR A 473 37.22 -24.62 25.21
CA THR A 473 37.27 -24.75 26.67
C THR A 473 38.16 -25.92 27.10
N GLN A 474 38.07 -27.07 26.42
CA GLN A 474 38.95 -28.22 26.65
C GLN A 474 40.41 -27.87 26.36
N LEU A 475 40.66 -27.15 25.26
CA LEU A 475 41.99 -26.71 24.86
C LEU A 475 42.61 -25.75 25.90
N ALA A 476 41.85 -24.77 26.38
CA ALA A 476 42.30 -23.86 27.44
C ALA A 476 42.64 -24.60 28.74
N THR A 477 41.82 -25.59 29.12
CA THR A 477 42.06 -26.44 30.30
C THR A 477 43.38 -27.19 30.16
N ILE A 478 43.59 -27.88 29.04
CA ILE A 478 44.82 -28.67 28.80
C ILE A 478 46.06 -27.78 28.70
N GLN A 479 45.95 -26.57 28.12
CA GLN A 479 47.04 -25.60 28.10
C GLN A 479 47.45 -25.18 29.52
N SER A 480 46.47 -24.93 30.41
CA SER A 480 46.75 -24.59 31.81
C SER A 480 47.43 -25.74 32.56
N GLU A 481 47.03 -26.99 32.32
CA GLU A 481 47.67 -28.18 32.91
C GLU A 481 49.12 -28.31 32.46
N LYS A 482 49.38 -28.11 31.15
CA LYS A 482 50.73 -28.10 30.59
C LYS A 482 51.61 -27.04 31.27
N GLU A 483 51.12 -25.81 31.42
CA GLU A 483 51.87 -24.72 32.07
C GLU A 483 52.19 -25.01 33.55
N ILE A 484 51.29 -25.66 34.28
CA ILE A 484 51.51 -26.08 35.67
C ILE A 484 52.64 -27.12 35.74
N LEU A 485 52.66 -28.08 34.81
CA LEU A 485 53.68 -29.11 34.74
C LEU A 485 55.04 -28.57 34.32
N GLU A 486 55.09 -27.65 33.35
CA GLU A 486 56.32 -26.98 32.94
C GLU A 486 56.95 -26.21 34.12
N ARG A 487 56.14 -25.47 34.89
CA ARG A 487 56.59 -24.82 36.13
C ARG A 487 57.13 -25.81 37.16
N SER A 488 56.41 -26.91 37.39
CA SER A 488 56.84 -27.96 38.33
C SER A 488 58.16 -28.61 37.89
N LEU A 489 58.36 -28.77 36.59
CA LEU A 489 59.58 -29.34 36.01
C LEU A 489 60.78 -28.39 36.16
N ASP A 490 60.56 -27.09 35.99
CA ASP A 490 61.59 -26.08 36.22
C ASP A 490 61.97 -25.97 37.71
N GLU A 491 60.99 -26.06 38.62
CA GLU A 491 61.25 -26.13 40.07
C GLU A 491 62.12 -27.34 40.44
N LEU A 492 61.79 -28.54 39.93
CA LEU A 492 62.59 -29.75 40.17
C LEU A 492 64.03 -29.63 39.63
N ARG A 493 64.23 -28.95 38.49
CA ARG A 493 65.58 -28.70 37.95
C ARG A 493 66.42 -27.81 38.86
N THR A 494 65.82 -26.84 39.54
CA THR A 494 66.55 -25.94 40.44
C THR A 494 66.97 -26.57 41.76
N GLN A 495 66.42 -27.73 42.13
CA GLN A 495 66.69 -28.38 43.42
C GLN A 495 67.92 -29.32 43.44
N ASP A 496 68.71 -29.44 42.35
CA ASP A 496 69.94 -30.26 42.26
C ASP A 496 69.79 -31.72 42.76
N SER A 497 68.56 -32.25 42.79
CA SER A 497 68.27 -33.65 43.08
C SER A 497 68.23 -34.45 41.77
N PRO A 498 69.07 -35.49 41.58
CA PRO A 498 69.04 -36.34 40.40
C PRO A 498 67.85 -37.30 40.48
N ASP A 499 66.65 -36.77 40.31
CA ASP A 499 65.41 -37.48 40.59
C ASP A 499 64.79 -38.16 39.36
N LEU A 500 64.24 -39.35 39.57
CA LEU A 500 63.62 -40.22 38.55
C LEU A 500 62.33 -39.65 37.94
N GLU A 501 61.83 -38.52 38.44
CA GLU A 501 60.53 -37.93 38.08
C GLU A 501 60.61 -36.97 36.87
N ALA A 502 61.76 -36.38 36.57
CA ALA A 502 61.91 -35.44 35.46
C ALA A 502 61.61 -36.07 34.07
N PRO A 503 62.03 -37.31 33.75
CA PRO A 503 61.68 -37.96 32.49
C PRO A 503 60.18 -38.25 32.35
N LYS A 504 59.49 -38.58 33.45
CA LYS A 504 58.03 -38.84 33.45
C LYS A 504 57.25 -37.56 33.17
N ALA A 505 57.63 -36.45 33.82
CA ALA A 505 57.01 -35.15 33.59
C ALA A 505 57.20 -34.68 32.13
N ARG A 506 58.38 -34.92 31.52
CA ARG A 506 58.60 -34.65 30.09
C ARG A 506 57.69 -35.48 29.19
N ALA A 507 57.60 -36.79 29.44
CA ALA A 507 56.74 -37.67 28.65
C ALA A 507 55.26 -37.23 28.72
N PHE A 508 54.80 -36.78 29.91
CA PHE A 508 53.45 -36.26 30.06
C PHE A 508 53.24 -34.92 29.35
N ILE A 509 54.22 -34.01 29.37
CA ILE A 509 54.18 -32.76 28.58
C ILE A 509 54.10 -33.06 27.08
N ASP A 510 54.86 -34.03 26.58
CA ASP A 510 54.83 -34.43 25.16
C ASP A 510 53.45 -35.01 24.79
N GLU A 511 52.81 -35.77 25.68
CA GLU A 511 51.45 -36.27 25.50
C GLU A 511 50.40 -35.14 25.47
N LEU A 512 50.50 -34.16 26.38
CA LEU A 512 49.64 -32.98 26.39
C LEU A 512 49.85 -32.13 25.13
N GLN A 513 51.08 -31.95 24.66
CA GLN A 513 51.37 -31.26 23.40
C GLN A 513 50.72 -31.97 22.21
N HIS A 514 50.80 -33.30 22.17
CA HIS A 514 50.10 -34.07 21.15
C HIS A 514 48.57 -33.92 21.25
N HIS A 515 48.02 -33.86 22.47
CA HIS A 515 46.59 -33.66 22.66
C HIS A 515 46.12 -32.26 22.22
N ILE A 516 46.88 -31.21 22.55
CA ILE A 516 46.66 -29.83 22.09
C ILE A 516 46.63 -29.80 20.56
N GLY A 517 47.61 -30.40 19.88
CA GLY A 517 47.64 -30.44 18.41
C GLY A 517 46.41 -31.12 17.80
N ARG A 518 45.91 -32.21 18.40
CA ARG A 518 44.67 -32.87 17.95
C ARG A 518 43.42 -32.01 18.17
N LEU A 519 43.36 -31.24 19.26
CA LEU A 519 42.23 -30.34 19.53
C LEU A 519 42.25 -29.12 18.61
N GLN A 520 43.42 -28.52 18.39
CA GLN A 520 43.59 -27.41 17.44
C GLN A 520 43.10 -27.80 16.04
N TYR A 521 43.51 -28.97 15.54
CA TYR A 521 43.02 -29.49 14.26
C TYR A 521 41.49 -29.63 14.20
N LYS A 522 40.85 -30.11 15.27
CA LYS A 522 39.38 -30.22 15.32
C LYS A 522 38.68 -28.86 15.37
N VAL A 523 39.27 -27.87 16.05
CA VAL A 523 38.75 -26.49 16.04
C VAL A 523 38.80 -25.93 14.62
N GLU A 524 39.94 -26.05 13.93
CA GLU A 524 40.07 -25.63 12.52
C GLU A 524 39.06 -26.35 11.61
N GLU A 525 38.84 -27.66 11.81
CA GLU A 525 37.84 -28.43 11.05
C GLU A 525 36.41 -27.90 11.29
N LEU A 526 36.05 -27.55 12.53
CA LEU A 526 34.74 -26.98 12.84
C LEU A 526 34.59 -25.54 12.30
N GLU A 527 35.66 -24.75 12.28
CA GLU A 527 35.64 -23.41 11.69
C GLU A 527 35.39 -23.46 10.18
N GLU A 528 35.98 -24.41 9.46
CA GLU A 528 35.69 -24.59 8.04
C GLU A 528 34.23 -25.03 7.81
N LYS A 529 33.73 -25.99 8.60
CA LYS A 529 32.31 -26.41 8.54
C LYS A 529 31.36 -25.25 8.84
N LEU A 530 31.70 -24.40 9.81
CA LEU A 530 30.94 -23.20 10.14
C LEU A 530 30.90 -22.23 8.96
N ARG A 531 32.04 -22.01 8.30
CA ARG A 531 32.14 -21.16 7.10
C ARG A 531 31.28 -21.72 5.95
N GLU A 532 31.32 -23.02 5.72
CA GLU A 532 30.50 -23.68 4.69
C GLU A 532 29.00 -23.61 5.01
N ALA A 533 28.61 -23.80 6.28
CA ALA A 533 27.23 -23.70 6.74
C ALA A 533 26.68 -22.27 6.61
N ASN A 534 27.45 -21.26 7.02
CA ASN A 534 27.11 -19.84 6.81
C ASN A 534 26.94 -19.52 5.33
N GLY A 535 27.88 -19.96 4.47
CA GLY A 535 27.74 -19.76 3.03
C GLY A 535 26.51 -20.46 2.42
N ARG A 536 26.06 -21.60 2.98
CA ARG A 536 24.78 -22.22 2.61
C ARG A 536 23.58 -21.39 3.07
N ALA A 537 23.63 -20.84 4.29
CA ALA A 537 22.57 -19.99 4.84
C ALA A 537 22.38 -18.72 4.01
N ASP A 538 23.47 -18.03 3.66
CA ASP A 538 23.43 -16.82 2.83
C ASP A 538 22.77 -17.07 1.46
N ARG A 539 23.08 -18.21 0.84
CA ARG A 539 22.45 -18.60 -0.43
C ARG A 539 20.96 -18.89 -0.26
N ALA A 540 20.55 -19.50 0.86
CA ALA A 540 19.14 -19.75 1.16
C ALA A 540 18.37 -18.44 1.37
N VAL A 541 18.94 -17.50 2.14
CA VAL A 541 18.38 -16.15 2.35
C VAL A 541 18.25 -15.41 1.02
N THR A 542 19.29 -15.44 0.19
CA THR A 542 19.26 -14.82 -1.15
C THR A 542 18.16 -15.41 -2.03
N GLN A 543 17.99 -16.74 -2.02
CA GLN A 543 16.93 -17.42 -2.76
C GLN A 543 15.54 -17.04 -2.24
N ARG A 544 15.36 -16.96 -0.91
CA ARG A 544 14.10 -16.52 -0.29
C ARG A 544 13.76 -15.08 -0.70
N ASN A 545 14.73 -14.18 -0.64
CA ASN A 545 14.54 -12.77 -1.01
C ASN A 545 14.19 -12.63 -2.50
N LYS A 546 14.83 -13.40 -3.38
CA LYS A 546 14.49 -13.43 -4.80
C LYS A 546 13.02 -13.85 -5.03
N ALA A 547 12.58 -14.95 -4.42
CA ALA A 547 11.20 -15.42 -4.54
C ALA A 547 10.18 -14.41 -3.97
N LEU A 548 10.56 -13.68 -2.92
CA LEU A 548 9.74 -12.64 -2.32
C LEU A 548 9.59 -11.42 -3.24
N ILE A 549 10.66 -11.01 -3.94
CA ILE A 549 10.59 -9.94 -4.97
C ILE A 549 9.67 -10.37 -6.11
N GLU A 550 9.88 -11.56 -6.68
CA GLU A 550 9.03 -12.10 -7.78
C GLU A 550 7.56 -12.16 -7.36
N LYS A 551 7.27 -12.49 -6.09
CA LYS A 551 5.91 -12.50 -5.55
C LYS A 551 5.29 -11.09 -5.46
N TYR A 552 6.08 -10.07 -5.15
CA TYR A 552 5.59 -8.68 -5.14
C TYR A 552 5.28 -8.20 -6.55
N GLU A 553 6.14 -8.50 -7.53
CA GLU A 553 5.91 -8.18 -8.94
C GLU A 553 4.62 -8.83 -9.44
N LEU A 554 4.41 -10.13 -9.19
CA LEU A 554 3.16 -10.82 -9.54
C LEU A 554 1.93 -10.23 -8.86
N ARG A 555 2.05 -9.68 -7.65
CA ARG A 555 0.91 -9.05 -6.96
C ARG A 555 0.48 -7.78 -7.70
N VAL A 556 1.43 -6.96 -8.13
CA VAL A 556 1.14 -5.76 -8.92
C VAL A 556 0.43 -6.14 -10.22
N GLU A 557 0.92 -7.16 -10.94
CA GLU A 557 0.26 -7.65 -12.16
C GLU A 557 -1.17 -8.15 -11.90
N ILE A 558 -1.41 -8.86 -10.79
CA ILE A 558 -2.76 -9.32 -10.42
C ILE A 558 -3.68 -8.12 -10.13
N ASP A 559 -3.19 -7.11 -9.41
CA ASP A 559 -3.98 -5.93 -9.07
C ASP A 559 -4.38 -5.14 -10.34
N ASP A 560 -3.46 -4.99 -11.30
CA ASP A 560 -3.72 -4.38 -12.61
C ASP A 560 -4.79 -5.14 -13.40
N LEU A 561 -4.73 -6.48 -13.42
CA LEU A 561 -5.75 -7.30 -14.09
C LEU A 561 -7.11 -7.22 -13.40
N VAL A 562 -7.14 -7.14 -12.06
CA VAL A 562 -8.39 -6.97 -11.30
C VAL A 562 -9.07 -5.65 -11.68
N GLU A 563 -8.30 -4.57 -11.83
CA GLU A 563 -8.82 -3.29 -12.30
C GLU A 563 -9.35 -3.37 -13.74
N GLU A 564 -8.63 -4.05 -14.64
CA GLU A 564 -9.09 -4.25 -16.02
C GLU A 564 -10.39 -5.08 -16.10
N VAL A 565 -10.52 -6.13 -15.28
CA VAL A 565 -11.78 -6.90 -15.17
C VAL A 565 -12.91 -5.99 -14.69
N ALA A 566 -12.68 -5.15 -13.69
CA ALA A 566 -13.68 -4.22 -13.18
C ALA A 566 -14.13 -3.24 -14.29
N ARG A 567 -13.18 -2.68 -15.05
CA ARG A 567 -13.42 -1.77 -16.17
C ARG A 567 -14.23 -2.44 -17.29
N LEU A 568 -13.87 -3.67 -17.68
CA LEU A 568 -14.61 -4.44 -18.69
C LEU A 568 -16.03 -4.78 -18.22
N LYS A 569 -16.20 -5.16 -16.96
CA LYS A 569 -17.51 -5.45 -16.36
C LYS A 569 -18.41 -4.21 -16.36
N GLU A 570 -17.85 -3.04 -16.07
CA GLU A 570 -18.57 -1.77 -16.16
C GLU A 570 -18.99 -1.43 -17.60
N GLN A 571 -18.11 -1.62 -18.58
CA GLN A 571 -18.45 -1.42 -20.00
C GLN A 571 -19.59 -2.33 -20.47
N ILE A 572 -19.61 -3.60 -20.03
CA ILE A 572 -20.70 -4.55 -20.33
C ILE A 572 -22.00 -4.12 -19.64
N SER A 573 -21.93 -3.58 -18.41
CA SER A 573 -23.09 -3.14 -17.64
C SER A 573 -23.73 -1.85 -18.18
N ILE A 574 -22.91 -0.95 -18.74
CA ILE A 574 -23.37 0.34 -19.31
C ILE A 574 -24.01 0.15 -20.70
N ALA A 575 -23.86 -1.03 -21.34
CA ALA A 575 -24.57 -1.34 -22.58
C ALA A 575 -26.11 -1.27 -22.36
N PRO A 576 -26.82 -0.43 -23.12
CA PRO A 576 -27.94 0.35 -22.60
C PRO A 576 -29.24 -0.45 -22.46
N LEU A 577 -29.69 -0.62 -21.21
CA LEU A 577 -31.12 -0.71 -20.87
C LEU A 577 -31.79 0.69 -20.80
N GLY A 578 -31.05 1.75 -21.15
CA GLY A 578 -31.37 3.15 -20.84
C GLY A 578 -32.05 3.97 -21.94
N TYR A 579 -32.44 3.42 -23.09
CA TYR A 579 -33.36 4.11 -24.00
C TYR A 579 -34.81 3.70 -23.71
N GLY A 580 -35.19 3.76 -22.44
CA GLY A 580 -36.57 4.01 -22.05
C GLY A 580 -36.93 5.42 -22.49
N ALA A 581 -37.16 5.62 -23.80
CA ALA A 581 -37.74 6.83 -24.33
C ALA A 581 -38.93 7.16 -23.43
N GLY A 582 -38.87 8.34 -22.80
CA GLY A 582 -39.96 8.89 -22.00
C GLY A 582 -41.16 9.14 -22.89
N ILE A 583 -41.86 8.08 -23.28
CA ILE A 583 -43.23 8.12 -23.74
C ILE A 583 -44.01 8.51 -22.50
N LYS A 584 -44.16 9.83 -22.31
CA LYS A 584 -45.16 10.41 -21.41
C LYS A 584 -46.51 9.83 -21.84
N ARG A 585 -46.95 8.73 -21.21
CA ARG A 585 -48.29 8.21 -21.39
C ARG A 585 -49.24 9.31 -20.95
N GLY A 586 -49.91 9.95 -21.92
CA GLY A 586 -51.04 10.82 -21.65
C GLY A 586 -52.05 10.05 -20.78
N ARG A 587 -52.51 10.69 -19.71
CA ARG A 587 -53.50 10.13 -18.79
C ARG A 587 -54.75 9.72 -19.57
N SER A 588 -55.07 8.43 -19.58
CA SER A 588 -56.40 7.96 -19.95
C SER A 588 -57.41 8.34 -18.85
N PRO A 589 -58.66 8.71 -19.20
CA PRO A 589 -59.68 9.07 -18.21
C PRO A 589 -60.18 7.83 -17.48
N THR A 590 -60.18 7.86 -16.15
CA THR A 590 -60.80 6.88 -15.27
C THR A 590 -62.32 6.92 -15.39
N LEU A 591 -62.93 5.82 -15.88
CA LEU A 591 -64.35 5.52 -15.68
C LEU A 591 -64.50 4.73 -14.38
N SER A 592 -65.19 5.33 -13.41
CA SER A 592 -65.62 4.69 -12.18
C SER A 592 -66.82 3.78 -12.44
N MET A 593 -66.73 2.52 -12.07
CA MET A 593 -67.88 1.68 -11.76
C MET A 593 -67.50 0.79 -10.59
N GLY A 594 -68.15 1.03 -9.45
CA GLY A 594 -68.04 0.21 -8.27
C GLY A 594 -68.92 -1.03 -8.39
N ALA A 595 -68.44 -2.16 -7.91
CA ALA A 595 -69.28 -3.18 -7.32
C ALA A 595 -68.49 -3.93 -6.25
N ARG A 596 -69.18 -4.09 -5.14
CA ARG A 596 -68.82 -4.68 -3.87
C ARG A 596 -69.10 -6.18 -3.98
N GLU A 597 -68.17 -7.05 -3.59
CA GLU A 597 -68.54 -8.32 -2.96
C GLU A 597 -67.38 -8.94 -2.19
N ARG A 598 -67.75 -9.50 -1.03
CA ARG A 598 -66.91 -10.19 -0.06
C ARG A 598 -66.68 -11.63 -0.53
N SER A 599 -65.49 -12.16 -0.29
CA SER A 599 -65.36 -13.51 0.29
C SER A 599 -63.91 -13.77 0.72
N ASP A 600 -63.78 -14.15 1.99
CA ASP A 600 -62.66 -14.88 2.56
C ASP A 600 -62.25 -16.08 1.69
N MET A 601 -60.95 -16.37 1.63
CA MET A 601 -60.37 -17.66 2.05
C MET A 601 -58.85 -17.64 1.89
N GLY A 602 -58.19 -18.41 2.74
CA GLY A 602 -56.76 -18.41 3.02
C GLY A 602 -55.83 -18.78 1.86
N GLY A 603 -54.55 -18.54 2.09
CA GLY A 603 -53.48 -18.99 1.19
C GLY A 603 -52.15 -18.38 1.60
N GLY A 604 -51.55 -18.92 2.67
CA GLY A 604 -50.17 -18.62 2.99
C GLY A 604 -49.23 -19.14 1.90
N SER A 605 -48.21 -18.37 1.55
CA SER A 605 -46.95 -18.87 1.02
C SER A 605 -45.87 -17.82 1.17
N LYS A 606 -44.71 -18.33 1.58
CA LYS A 606 -43.54 -17.64 2.10
C LYS A 606 -42.83 -16.83 1.01
N SER A 607 -42.37 -15.65 1.39
CA SER A 607 -41.37 -14.89 0.65
C SER A 607 -40.02 -15.60 0.70
N PHE A 608 -39.47 -15.94 -0.47
CA PHE A 608 -38.06 -16.29 -0.63
C PHE A 608 -37.24 -15.00 -0.53
N GLY A 609 -36.52 -14.83 0.58
CA GLY A 609 -35.33 -13.98 0.61
C GLY A 609 -34.18 -14.79 0.01
N MET A 610 -33.45 -14.20 -0.94
CA MET A 610 -32.18 -14.74 -1.39
C MET A 610 -31.14 -14.30 -0.36
N ASP A 611 -30.68 -15.25 0.45
CA ASP A 611 -29.49 -15.09 1.28
C ASP A 611 -28.25 -15.26 0.39
N ASP A 612 -27.35 -14.30 0.50
CA ASP A 612 -26.10 -14.14 -0.21
C ASP A 612 -25.04 -15.01 0.50
N GLU A 613 -24.70 -16.17 -0.07
CA GLU A 613 -23.63 -17.03 0.43
C GLU A 613 -22.29 -16.63 -0.22
N GLY A 614 -21.35 -16.15 0.59
CA GLY A 614 -20.02 -15.75 0.14
C GLY A 614 -18.98 -15.69 1.26
N GLU A 615 -18.84 -16.74 2.06
CA GLU A 615 -17.67 -16.92 2.93
C GLU A 615 -17.17 -18.37 2.89
N LEU A 616 -16.07 -18.62 2.20
CA LEU A 616 -15.26 -19.83 2.32
C LEU A 616 -13.81 -19.47 1.94
N TYR A 617 -12.93 -19.44 2.94
CA TYR A 617 -11.59 -20.06 2.96
C TYR A 617 -10.84 -19.57 4.20
N GLY A 618 -10.91 -20.37 5.27
CA GLY A 618 -10.08 -20.22 6.46
C GLY A 618 -9.62 -21.59 6.93
N ALA A 619 -8.40 -21.98 6.53
CA ALA A 619 -7.70 -23.11 7.12
C ALA A 619 -6.35 -22.59 7.65
N SER A 620 -6.23 -22.50 8.99
CA SER A 620 -4.98 -22.17 9.68
C SER A 620 -4.12 -23.44 9.90
N PRO A 621 -2.79 -23.39 9.71
CA PRO A 621 -1.89 -24.46 10.12
C PRO A 621 -1.57 -24.43 11.63
N PRO A 622 -0.97 -25.50 12.18
CA PRO A 622 -0.88 -25.73 13.62
C PRO A 622 0.17 -24.84 14.31
N ARG A 623 -0.17 -24.41 15.53
CA ARG A 623 0.70 -23.66 16.45
C ARG A 623 1.94 -24.48 16.83
N GLN A 624 3.13 -23.94 16.58
CA GLN A 624 4.35 -24.39 17.26
C GLN A 624 4.74 -23.42 18.36
N MET A 625 5.00 -23.98 19.54
CA MET A 625 5.56 -23.32 20.70
C MET A 625 7.08 -23.36 20.57
N SER A 626 7.72 -22.19 20.44
CA SER A 626 9.17 -22.07 20.56
C SER A 626 9.48 -20.93 21.52
N GLY A 627 10.05 -21.31 22.67
CA GLY A 627 10.46 -20.42 23.73
C GLY A 627 11.67 -19.59 23.36
N LEU A 628 11.77 -18.44 24.03
CA LEU A 628 12.95 -17.59 24.14
C LEU A 628 14.23 -18.42 24.33
N VAL A 629 15.17 -18.32 23.39
CA VAL A 629 16.59 -18.47 23.64
C VAL A 629 17.27 -17.25 23.03
N LYS A 630 17.89 -16.43 23.88
CA LYS A 630 18.78 -15.33 23.48
C LYS A 630 20.06 -15.96 22.93
N SER A 631 20.44 -15.64 21.71
CA SER A 631 21.75 -15.95 21.16
C SER A 631 22.49 -14.63 20.89
N GLU A 632 23.58 -14.43 21.63
CA GLU A 632 24.68 -13.52 21.32
C GLU A 632 25.39 -14.02 20.06
N ALA A 633 25.66 -13.14 19.10
CA ALA A 633 26.58 -13.37 18.00
C ALA A 633 27.01 -12.01 17.41
N ASP A 634 28.23 -11.60 17.77
CA ASP A 634 28.95 -10.45 17.20
C ASP A 634 29.83 -10.83 16.01
N ASP A 635 30.29 -9.77 15.38
CA ASP A 635 30.90 -9.59 14.06
C ASP A 635 32.17 -10.38 13.72
N MET A 636 32.31 -10.69 12.44
CA MET A 636 33.59 -10.84 11.75
C MET A 636 33.67 -9.77 10.66
N GLU A 637 34.36 -8.67 10.99
CA GLU A 637 34.63 -7.57 10.07
C GLU A 637 35.71 -7.90 9.03
N SER A 638 35.59 -7.18 7.92
CA SER A 638 36.34 -7.31 6.68
C SER A 638 37.83 -6.96 6.79
N ASN A 639 38.71 -7.86 6.37
CA ASN A 639 40.08 -7.53 5.99
C ASN A 639 40.15 -7.17 4.50
N GLY A 640 40.31 -5.87 4.21
CA GLY A 640 40.59 -5.34 2.88
C GLY A 640 41.93 -5.84 2.33
N ARG A 641 41.89 -6.51 1.17
CA ARG A 641 43.08 -6.97 0.44
C ARG A 641 43.75 -5.83 -0.34
N LEU A 642 44.91 -5.37 0.13
CA LEU A 642 45.92 -4.71 -0.71
C LEU A 642 46.65 -5.78 -1.55
N ALA A 643 46.40 -5.79 -2.86
CA ALA A 643 47.11 -6.64 -3.81
C ALA A 643 48.56 -6.16 -3.99
N LYS A 644 49.51 -6.77 -3.27
CA LYS A 644 50.95 -6.68 -3.60
C LYS A 644 51.27 -7.61 -4.77
N LYS A 645 51.56 -7.00 -5.92
CA LYS A 645 52.04 -7.65 -7.15
C LYS A 645 53.46 -8.19 -6.90
N VAL A 646 53.59 -9.50 -6.72
CA VAL A 646 54.89 -10.19 -6.62
C VAL A 646 55.53 -10.23 -8.01
N ARG A 647 56.64 -9.50 -8.15
CA ARG A 647 57.51 -9.52 -9.33
C ARG A 647 58.41 -10.76 -9.23
N ARG A 648 58.23 -11.72 -10.15
CA ARG A 648 59.17 -12.83 -10.35
C ARG A 648 60.45 -12.27 -10.97
N GLU A 649 61.56 -12.36 -10.26
CA GLU A 649 62.90 -12.22 -10.83
C GLU A 649 63.46 -13.62 -11.15
N SER A 650 64.07 -13.73 -12.32
CA SER A 650 64.67 -14.94 -12.88
C SER A 650 65.98 -15.30 -12.16
N PRO A 651 66.37 -16.59 -12.14
CA PRO A 651 67.57 -17.03 -11.45
C PRO A 651 68.83 -16.66 -12.24
N GLU A 652 69.77 -16.01 -11.55
CA GLU A 652 71.11 -15.71 -12.05
C GLU A 652 72.03 -16.91 -11.78
N VAL A 653 72.66 -17.38 -12.85
CA VAL A 653 73.67 -18.45 -12.86
C VAL A 653 74.98 -17.86 -12.37
N ILE A 654 75.62 -18.49 -11.39
CA ILE A 654 77.02 -18.23 -11.08
C ILE A 654 77.79 -19.55 -11.18
N GLU A 655 78.71 -19.57 -12.14
CA GLU A 655 79.70 -20.60 -12.38
C GLU A 655 80.77 -20.62 -11.27
N LEU A 656 81.33 -21.81 -11.07
CA LEU A 656 82.40 -22.13 -10.13
C LEU A 656 83.73 -21.50 -10.56
N ASP A 657 84.50 -21.08 -9.56
CA ASP A 657 85.95 -21.32 -9.46
C ASP A 657 86.34 -21.53 -7.98
#